data_AF-A0A2G5KZ90-F1
#
_entry.id   AF-A0A2G5KZ90-F1
#
_cell.length_a   1.000
_cell.length_b   1.000
_cell.length_c   1.000
_cell.angle_alpha   90.00
_cell.angle_beta   90.00
_cell.angle_gamma   90.00
#
_symmetry.space_group_name_H-M   'P 1'
#
loop_
_entity.id
_entity.type
_entity.pdbx_description
1 polymer ?
#
loop_
_entity_poly.entity_id
_entity_poly.type
_entity_poly.pdbx_seq_one_letter_code
_entity_poly.pdbx_strand_id
1 'polypeptide(L)'
;MKKILLIALTLLTFTLSKAQECDTLSYEWETPTPTTTVFNYGSGRLTGVPDPSNSTNPTDAKTIFEGFTSPSPGTTSVGAVLLGLGFLSDANDNLRIDVMVYDDNGSGRPGTQVGGVTGLSPTSLGVVHNFREFWIELPSLPVPTTSRFYIGVVMHPGDASDQLVVQASAKGQGNGDGSNSITTTGFGNEKLLSVYSSDIDLKIIAKLGVVRDPSFSYGSSSYCSNLPDPTPTISGDAGGTFTSSPSGLSINSSTGKIDLSASNGGTYTVRYTTGGTCSQFKTQSVVIVDDQPTITCPANQTIDFNASCQYTLPDYRSLAIANDNCSTPTLTQSPAPGSVLFATQVVTLTANDGDGNTKTCTFSVTPADNTKPTVTCPADQNVSFDASCEYTLLDYTTMATAADNCGTATITQSPAVGTVITASQAITLTATDGAGNTETCTFNVIPSDDTKPTITCPADQNVSFDASCEYTLLDYTTMATAADNCGTATVTQSPAVGTVITASQVITLTVTDGAGNTETCTFNVIPADDTKPTITCPADQNVSFDTSCEYTLLDYTTLATATDNCGTATITQSPAVGTVITASQVITLTATDGAGNTETCTFNVIPSDDTKPTITCPSDQNVSFDASCEYTLLDYTTMATAADNCGTATIAQSPAVGTVITASQVITLTATDGAGNTETCTFNVIPSDDTKPTITCPADQNVSFDTSCEYTLLDYTTLATAADNCGTATITQIPAVGTVIAASQVITLTATDGNGNTETCTFNVIPADDTKPTITCPADQNVSFDTSCEYTLLDYTTMATATDNCGTATVTQSPAVGTVITASQVVTLTTTDGAGNTETCTFNVTPADNTKPTITCPSDQNVSFDTSCEYTLLDYTVLATAADNCGTATVTQSPAVGTVITASQVITLTATDGAGNTETCTFNVIPSDDTKPTITCPADVESCEEVITFDEPTATDNCQVLSVTQTAGIASGEAFPVGVTTNEYLVTDASGNTSTCTFTVTRHPVVEVDAGADVTINAGFFHRLAPKATEATLFEWSPSAGLDNPFDLITVAQPTRTTTYTLLATSDTGCSASDEITITVNEKIEVNNFISPNADGKNDFWEIKGNWLLDDCTIKIYNSRGTVLYESSGYNNDWDGTDHGESLPQGLYYYTISCPDKNMQKGKITLMK
;
A
#
# COMPACT_ATOMS: atom_id res chain seq x y z
N MET A 1 11.06 -25.76 -40.72
CA MET A 1 11.72 -26.46 -41.85
C MET A 1 13.17 -25.92 -41.94
N LYS A 2 14.24 -26.64 -42.28
CA LYS A 2 14.62 -27.30 -43.56
C LYS A 2 14.81 -26.34 -44.76
N LYS A 3 16.09 -25.96 -45.01
CA LYS A 3 16.75 -25.62 -46.31
C LYS A 3 16.21 -24.42 -47.13
N ILE A 4 17.01 -23.68 -47.88
CA ILE A 4 17.66 -23.95 -49.21
C ILE A 4 18.71 -22.82 -49.47
N LEU A 5 19.79 -22.90 -50.28
CA LEU A 5 20.65 -23.96 -50.86
C LEU A 5 21.89 -23.26 -51.54
N LEU A 6 22.77 -24.01 -52.24
CA LEU A 6 23.99 -23.61 -53.01
C LEU A 6 25.19 -23.13 -52.16
N ILE A 7 26.41 -23.72 -52.16
CA ILE A 7 27.24 -24.54 -53.08
C ILE A 7 28.20 -23.72 -53.97
N ALA A 8 29.48 -23.71 -53.55
CA ALA A 8 30.68 -23.62 -54.40
C ALA A 8 31.84 -24.34 -53.67
N LEU A 9 32.93 -24.71 -54.37
CA LEU A 9 33.86 -25.75 -53.89
C LEU A 9 35.36 -25.40 -54.12
N THR A 10 36.20 -26.07 -53.33
CA THR A 10 37.61 -26.46 -53.59
C THR A 10 38.76 -25.45 -53.40
N LEU A 11 39.72 -25.95 -52.62
CA LEU A 11 41.16 -25.70 -52.54
C LEU A 11 41.81 -24.90 -53.69
N LEU A 12 42.79 -24.07 -53.33
CA LEU A 12 43.96 -23.80 -54.17
C LEU A 12 45.23 -24.37 -53.53
N THR A 13 46.09 -24.98 -54.35
CA THR A 13 47.29 -25.72 -53.92
C THR A 13 48.57 -24.91 -54.06
N PHE A 14 49.62 -25.35 -53.35
CA PHE A 14 50.99 -24.85 -53.56
C PHE A 14 51.47 -25.09 -55.00
N THR A 15 52.02 -24.06 -55.63
CA THR A 15 52.89 -24.18 -56.82
C THR A 15 54.11 -23.30 -56.66
N LEU A 16 55.31 -23.88 -56.75
CA LEU A 16 56.57 -23.13 -56.86
C LEU A 16 56.84 -22.75 -58.32
N SER A 17 57.05 -21.47 -58.60
CA SER A 17 57.68 -20.98 -59.83
C SER A 17 58.88 -20.10 -59.47
N LYS A 18 59.98 -20.23 -60.22
CA LYS A 18 61.27 -19.61 -59.90
C LYS A 18 61.38 -18.18 -60.42
N ALA A 19 61.91 -17.33 -59.53
CA ALA A 19 62.86 -16.24 -59.80
C ALA A 19 62.47 -15.13 -60.79
N GLN A 20 62.30 -13.93 -60.23
CA GLN A 20 63.19 -12.81 -60.59
C GLN A 20 63.58 -12.02 -59.33
N GLU A 21 64.45 -11.02 -59.46
CA GLU A 21 65.29 -10.48 -58.38
C GLU A 21 64.68 -9.26 -57.65
N CYS A 22 65.30 -8.86 -56.52
CA CYS A 22 65.08 -7.64 -55.71
C CYS A 22 63.81 -7.57 -54.83
N ASP A 23 63.92 -7.86 -53.52
CA ASP A 23 64.04 -6.85 -52.44
C ASP A 23 63.93 -7.44 -51.00
N THR A 24 64.09 -6.58 -49.97
CA THR A 24 64.20 -6.94 -48.53
C THR A 24 63.42 -5.96 -47.62
N LEU A 25 63.04 -6.39 -46.40
CA LEU A 25 62.23 -5.62 -45.42
C LEU A 25 62.84 -5.60 -43.99
N SER A 26 62.53 -4.57 -43.20
CA SER A 26 62.90 -4.41 -41.77
C SER A 26 61.91 -3.49 -40.99
N TYR A 27 62.06 -3.36 -39.66
CA TYR A 27 61.05 -2.94 -38.65
C TYR A 27 61.35 -1.59 -37.90
N GLU A 28 60.61 -1.30 -36.80
CA GLU A 28 60.94 -0.44 -35.60
C GLU A 28 60.51 1.06 -35.64
N TRP A 29 60.04 1.78 -34.57
CA TRP A 29 59.53 1.51 -33.19
C TRP A 29 58.76 2.76 -32.60
N GLU A 30 58.32 2.71 -31.32
CA GLU A 30 58.21 3.83 -30.31
C GLU A 30 56.92 4.67 -29.99
N THR A 31 56.96 5.43 -28.85
CA THR A 31 55.89 6.14 -28.05
C THR A 31 56.55 7.26 -27.15
N PRO A 32 56.11 7.77 -25.93
CA PRO A 32 54.83 7.86 -25.17
C PRO A 32 54.56 9.20 -24.33
N THR A 33 53.46 9.28 -23.53
CA THR A 33 53.24 10.10 -22.26
C THR A 33 53.07 11.67 -22.32
N PRO A 34 52.99 12.46 -21.20
CA PRO A 34 51.88 12.63 -20.20
C PRO A 34 51.59 14.10 -19.68
N THR A 35 50.64 14.34 -18.72
CA THR A 35 50.68 15.36 -17.59
C THR A 35 49.39 15.38 -16.69
N THR A 36 49.42 15.07 -15.37
CA THR A 36 49.30 15.93 -14.12
C THR A 36 47.91 16.59 -13.82
N THR A 37 47.50 17.28 -12.72
CA THR A 37 48.00 17.89 -11.43
C THR A 37 46.76 18.42 -10.59
N VAL A 38 46.67 18.75 -9.26
CA VAL A 38 47.30 18.36 -7.95
C VAL A 38 46.71 19.19 -6.71
N PHE A 39 46.81 18.71 -5.43
CA PHE A 39 46.74 19.43 -4.09
C PHE A 39 45.36 19.92 -3.48
N ASN A 40 45.13 20.16 -2.15
CA ASN A 40 45.95 20.11 -0.90
C ASN A 40 45.19 19.99 0.50
N TYR A 41 45.68 19.12 1.41
CA TYR A 41 45.95 19.23 2.89
C TYR A 41 45.07 19.93 3.99
N GLY A 42 45.03 19.31 5.21
CA GLY A 42 44.70 19.96 6.51
C GLY A 42 44.68 19.02 7.76
N SER A 43 45.08 19.48 8.96
CA SER A 43 45.12 18.69 10.25
C SER A 43 45.38 19.62 11.48
N GLY A 44 45.31 19.23 12.78
CA GLY A 44 44.90 18.00 13.49
C GLY A 44 45.63 17.84 14.87
N ARG A 45 44.95 17.52 16.00
CA ARG A 45 45.57 17.33 17.36
C ARG A 45 44.72 16.48 18.35
N LEU A 46 45.26 16.22 19.56
CA LEU A 46 44.95 15.13 20.52
C LEU A 46 44.41 15.54 21.92
N THR A 47 43.71 14.58 22.57
CA THR A 47 43.62 14.25 24.03
C THR A 47 42.99 15.21 25.07
N GLY A 48 42.10 14.65 25.90
CA GLY A 48 41.67 15.16 27.23
C GLY A 48 40.52 14.34 27.83
N VAL A 49 40.57 13.97 29.13
CA VAL A 49 39.56 13.14 29.85
C VAL A 49 39.14 13.88 31.13
N PRO A 50 37.87 13.78 31.58
CA PRO A 50 37.63 13.17 32.90
C PRO A 50 36.35 12.30 33.00
N ASP A 51 36.55 11.08 33.51
CA ASP A 51 35.63 10.29 34.36
C ASP A 51 36.13 10.50 35.84
N PRO A 52 35.50 10.08 36.97
CA PRO A 52 34.49 9.01 37.07
C PRO A 52 33.39 9.04 38.17
N SER A 53 32.40 8.16 37.94
CA SER A 53 31.71 7.25 38.91
C SER A 53 31.27 7.69 40.33
N ASN A 54 29.97 7.48 40.63
CA ASN A 54 29.47 6.53 41.66
C ASN A 54 27.95 6.36 41.48
N SER A 55 27.29 5.20 41.57
CA SER A 55 27.56 3.87 42.16
C SER A 55 27.37 3.73 43.68
N THR A 56 26.56 2.74 44.07
CA THR A 56 26.49 2.15 45.42
C THR A 56 26.37 0.62 45.29
N ASN A 57 27.53 -0.04 45.35
CA ASN A 57 27.73 -1.48 45.61
C ASN A 57 27.49 -1.78 47.13
N PRO A 58 27.76 -2.97 47.74
CA PRO A 58 28.34 -4.25 47.27
C PRO A 58 27.41 -5.48 47.61
N THR A 59 27.74 -6.79 47.51
CA THR A 59 28.98 -7.56 47.84
C THR A 59 29.19 -8.89 47.10
N ASP A 60 30.46 -9.26 46.95
CA ASP A 60 31.04 -10.45 46.29
C ASP A 60 31.31 -11.67 47.21
N ALA A 61 31.18 -12.89 46.68
CA ALA A 61 31.92 -14.14 47.01
C ALA A 61 31.48 -15.26 46.02
N LYS A 62 32.28 -15.97 45.20
CA LYS A 62 33.66 -16.55 45.25
C LYS A 62 33.79 -17.67 46.30
N THR A 63 34.31 -18.89 46.03
CA THR A 63 35.18 -19.40 44.94
C THR A 63 34.92 -20.92 44.64
N ILE A 64 35.75 -21.59 43.83
CA ILE A 64 35.53 -22.88 43.13
C ILE A 64 36.66 -23.90 43.44
N PHE A 65 36.44 -25.24 43.45
CA PHE A 65 37.20 -26.29 42.70
C PHE A 65 36.90 -27.79 43.02
N GLU A 66 37.19 -28.65 42.02
CA GLU A 66 37.25 -30.15 41.99
C GLU A 66 35.93 -30.96 42.15
N GLY A 67 35.68 -32.07 41.40
CA GLY A 67 36.41 -32.66 40.25
C GLY A 67 35.80 -33.96 39.66
N PHE A 68 36.30 -34.38 38.48
CA PHE A 68 36.19 -35.72 37.82
C PHE A 68 34.81 -36.36 37.45
N THR A 69 34.35 -36.23 36.19
CA THR A 69 34.47 -37.29 35.13
C THR A 69 33.67 -37.02 33.83
N SER A 70 34.37 -36.95 32.68
CA SER A 70 33.83 -37.10 31.31
C SER A 70 32.91 -35.93 30.78
N PRO A 71 32.80 -35.69 29.44
CA PRO A 71 33.49 -34.50 28.93
C PRO A 71 32.83 -33.67 27.79
N SER A 72 32.90 -32.33 27.92
CA SER A 72 33.33 -31.36 26.86
C SER A 72 32.49 -31.17 25.57
N PRO A 73 32.67 -30.09 24.78
CA PRO A 73 32.76 -28.66 25.10
C PRO A 73 31.78 -27.79 24.26
N GLY A 74 31.65 -26.49 24.58
CA GLY A 74 31.19 -25.50 23.58
C GLY A 74 30.60 -24.21 24.15
N THR A 75 31.24 -23.06 23.88
CA THR A 75 30.60 -21.74 23.94
C THR A 75 31.20 -20.83 22.86
N THR A 76 30.35 -20.02 22.21
CA THR A 76 30.49 -18.57 21.93
C THR A 76 29.83 -18.14 20.61
N SER A 77 29.38 -16.88 20.60
CA SER A 77 29.07 -16.02 19.44
C SER A 77 27.89 -16.40 18.51
N VAL A 78 27.05 -15.39 18.25
CA VAL A 78 26.18 -15.34 17.08
C VAL A 78 27.06 -15.14 15.84
N GLY A 79 27.19 -16.17 15.02
CA GLY A 79 27.86 -16.11 13.72
C GLY A 79 26.88 -15.84 12.59
N ALA A 80 27.38 -15.37 11.44
CA ALA A 80 26.56 -15.14 10.25
C ALA A 80 25.96 -16.46 9.70
N VAL A 81 24.68 -16.44 9.34
CA VAL A 81 24.00 -17.59 8.73
C VAL A 81 24.47 -17.77 7.29
N LEU A 82 24.92 -18.98 6.97
CA LEU A 82 25.51 -19.35 5.68
C LEU A 82 24.49 -20.10 4.82
N LEU A 83 24.17 -19.59 3.64
CA LEU A 83 23.33 -20.31 2.66
C LEU A 83 24.15 -21.42 1.99
N GLY A 84 23.84 -22.68 2.31
CA GLY A 84 24.51 -23.87 1.74
C GLY A 84 23.56 -24.73 0.92
N LEU A 85 23.89 -24.96 -0.35
CA LEU A 85 23.15 -25.89 -1.22
C LEU A 85 23.71 -27.32 -1.10
N GLY A 86 22.96 -28.19 -0.42
CA GLY A 86 23.23 -29.63 -0.37
C GLY A 86 22.59 -30.37 -1.57
N PHE A 87 23.21 -31.48 -1.97
CA PHE A 87 22.65 -32.39 -2.98
C PHE A 87 22.74 -33.83 -2.48
N LEU A 88 21.59 -34.51 -2.46
CA LEU A 88 21.48 -35.94 -2.18
C LEU A 88 20.56 -36.56 -3.24
N SER A 89 20.97 -37.70 -3.80
CA SER A 89 20.09 -38.58 -4.56
C SER A 89 19.49 -39.63 -3.63
N ASP A 90 18.25 -40.03 -3.89
CA ASP A 90 17.66 -41.22 -3.26
C ASP A 90 18.04 -42.50 -4.04
N ALA A 91 17.59 -43.65 -3.56
CA ALA A 91 17.94 -44.96 -4.12
C ALA A 91 17.41 -45.23 -5.55
N ASN A 92 16.66 -44.30 -6.15
CA ASN A 92 16.20 -44.34 -7.55
C ASN A 92 16.78 -43.20 -8.41
N ASP A 93 17.84 -42.51 -7.93
CA ASP A 93 18.62 -41.50 -8.65
C ASP A 93 17.85 -40.21 -9.06
N ASN A 94 16.71 -39.94 -8.38
CA ASN A 94 16.03 -38.65 -8.45
C ASN A 94 16.63 -37.63 -7.46
N LEU A 95 16.53 -36.34 -7.82
CA LEU A 95 17.08 -35.23 -7.04
C LEU A 95 15.95 -34.42 -6.39
N ARG A 96 15.95 -34.30 -5.05
CA ARG A 96 15.06 -33.41 -4.30
C ARG A 96 15.81 -32.22 -3.72
N ILE A 97 15.06 -31.13 -3.47
CA ILE A 97 15.50 -29.96 -2.71
C ILE A 97 14.42 -29.71 -1.66
N ASP A 98 14.79 -29.79 -0.39
CA ASP A 98 13.94 -29.46 0.76
C ASP A 98 14.68 -28.42 1.62
N VAL A 99 13.96 -27.40 2.12
CA VAL A 99 14.51 -26.30 2.92
C VAL A 99 13.68 -26.15 4.20
N MET A 100 14.28 -26.40 5.36
CA MET A 100 13.68 -26.09 6.66
C MET A 100 14.73 -25.59 7.66
N VAL A 101 14.30 -24.71 8.55
CA VAL A 101 15.07 -24.14 9.67
C VAL A 101 14.64 -24.84 10.96
N TYR A 102 15.55 -25.01 11.90
CA TYR A 102 15.24 -25.48 13.25
C TYR A 102 15.85 -24.56 14.32
N ASP A 103 15.03 -24.25 15.32
CA ASP A 103 15.41 -23.68 16.62
C ASP A 103 15.56 -24.83 17.65
N ASP A 104 16.33 -24.63 18.72
CA ASP A 104 16.73 -25.68 19.66
C ASP A 104 16.36 -25.34 21.11
N ASN A 105 15.32 -26.01 21.62
CA ASN A 105 14.98 -26.10 23.05
C ASN A 105 14.20 -27.39 23.32
N GLY A 106 14.60 -28.20 24.32
CA GLY A 106 13.94 -29.48 24.57
C GLY A 106 14.05 -30.07 25.98
N SER A 107 12.90 -30.45 26.56
CA SER A 107 12.69 -31.50 27.60
C SER A 107 11.20 -31.55 28.01
N GLY A 108 10.58 -32.66 28.46
CA GLY A 108 11.14 -34.01 28.61
C GLY A 108 10.25 -35.16 29.17
N ARG A 109 9.01 -35.41 28.66
CA ARG A 109 8.20 -36.68 28.85
C ARG A 109 7.66 -36.96 30.30
N PRO A 110 6.92 -38.06 30.64
CA PRO A 110 6.36 -39.20 29.85
C PRO A 110 4.89 -39.67 30.14
N GLY A 111 4.33 -40.52 29.25
CA GLY A 111 3.15 -41.41 29.48
C GLY A 111 1.84 -41.00 28.77
N THR A 112 0.94 -41.88 28.28
CA THR A 112 0.86 -43.37 28.27
C THR A 112 0.07 -43.88 27.03
N GLN A 113 0.19 -45.17 26.69
CA GLN A 113 -0.53 -45.91 25.60
C GLN A 113 -2.05 -46.08 25.93
N VAL A 114 -3.04 -46.35 25.05
CA VAL A 114 -3.23 -47.10 23.77
C VAL A 114 -4.45 -46.48 23.02
N GLY A 115 -4.72 -46.54 21.70
CA GLY A 115 -4.04 -47.12 20.52
C GLY A 115 -4.98 -47.96 19.60
N GLY A 116 -5.28 -47.51 18.37
CA GLY A 116 -6.14 -48.22 17.39
C GLY A 116 -5.94 -47.68 15.95
N VAL A 117 -6.21 -48.49 14.90
CA VAL A 117 -5.62 -48.28 13.54
C VAL A 117 -6.64 -48.02 12.43
N THR A 118 -6.49 -46.88 11.73
CA THR A 118 -6.64 -46.64 10.27
C THR A 118 -6.32 -45.15 9.99
N GLY A 119 -5.62 -44.73 8.93
CA GLY A 119 -4.82 -45.47 7.95
C GLY A 119 -4.51 -44.60 6.70
N LEU A 120 -3.23 -44.30 6.43
CA LEU A 120 -2.75 -43.33 5.40
C LEU A 120 -3.15 -41.86 5.73
N SER A 121 -2.50 -40.77 5.29
CA SER A 121 -1.19 -40.49 4.65
C SER A 121 -0.75 -39.05 5.08
N PRO A 122 0.52 -38.60 4.98
CA PRO A 122 0.97 -37.33 5.56
C PRO A 122 0.87 -36.11 4.63
N THR A 123 1.08 -34.91 5.20
CA THR A 123 1.17 -33.56 4.57
C THR A 123 -0.12 -33.05 3.91
N SER A 124 -0.60 -31.81 4.08
CA SER A 124 -0.14 -30.64 4.88
C SER A 124 1.25 -30.07 4.57
N LEU A 125 1.39 -29.51 3.36
CA LEU A 125 2.07 -28.22 3.12
C LEU A 125 1.51 -27.60 1.82
N GLY A 126 1.54 -26.26 1.69
CA GLY A 126 1.22 -25.58 0.43
C GLY A 126 2.23 -25.95 -0.68
N VAL A 127 1.93 -25.85 -1.98
CA VAL A 127 1.39 -24.67 -2.70
C VAL A 127 2.30 -23.47 -2.37
N VAL A 128 3.14 -23.02 -3.30
CA VAL A 128 2.75 -22.09 -4.38
C VAL A 128 3.49 -22.33 -5.71
N HIS A 129 2.69 -22.50 -6.77
CA HIS A 129 2.90 -22.18 -8.20
C HIS A 129 3.96 -22.90 -9.07
N ASN A 130 3.51 -23.32 -10.25
CA ASN A 130 4.32 -23.78 -11.38
C ASN A 130 4.56 -22.63 -12.38
N PHE A 131 5.72 -22.62 -13.05
CA PHE A 131 5.84 -22.07 -14.41
C PHE A 131 5.70 -23.22 -15.43
N ARG A 132 5.23 -22.93 -16.65
CA ARG A 132 5.17 -23.93 -17.73
C ARG A 132 6.56 -24.14 -18.36
N GLU A 133 6.97 -25.39 -18.48
CA GLU A 133 8.16 -25.79 -19.25
C GLU A 133 7.83 -25.98 -20.74
N PHE A 134 8.79 -25.67 -21.61
CA PHE A 134 8.80 -26.12 -23.01
C PHE A 134 9.52 -27.48 -23.09
N TRP A 135 8.86 -28.48 -23.70
CA TRP A 135 9.44 -29.80 -23.90
C TRP A 135 10.21 -29.90 -25.22
N ILE A 136 11.45 -30.39 -25.16
CA ILE A 136 12.16 -30.98 -26.29
C ILE A 136 12.81 -32.29 -25.83
N GLU A 137 12.16 -33.42 -26.11
CA GLU A 137 12.78 -34.75 -25.93
C GLU A 137 13.72 -35.07 -27.10
N LEU A 138 14.96 -35.49 -26.80
CA LEU A 138 15.71 -36.48 -27.58
C LEU A 138 16.63 -37.29 -26.62
N PRO A 139 17.05 -38.53 -26.95
CA PRO A 139 16.91 -39.59 -25.95
C PRO A 139 18.20 -40.12 -25.28
N SER A 140 18.06 -40.41 -23.98
CA SER A 140 18.56 -41.61 -23.28
C SER A 140 20.07 -41.86 -23.06
N LEU A 141 20.39 -42.31 -21.83
CA LEU A 141 21.63 -43.00 -21.39
C LEU A 141 22.89 -42.10 -21.25
N PRO A 142 23.85 -42.45 -20.35
CA PRO A 142 23.67 -42.31 -18.91
C PRO A 142 24.83 -41.54 -18.22
N VAL A 143 24.66 -41.20 -16.94
CA VAL A 143 25.69 -40.53 -16.11
C VAL A 143 26.94 -41.42 -15.96
N PRO A 144 28.12 -40.80 -15.76
CA PRO A 144 28.73 -41.00 -14.43
C PRO A 144 29.14 -39.69 -13.75
N THR A 145 29.04 -39.70 -12.43
CA THR A 145 29.28 -38.60 -11.50
C THR A 145 30.72 -38.08 -11.53
N THR A 146 30.90 -36.75 -11.43
CA THR A 146 31.51 -36.02 -10.29
C THR A 146 31.83 -34.56 -10.63
N SER A 147 31.97 -33.72 -9.60
CA SER A 147 32.46 -32.32 -9.67
C SER A 147 31.53 -31.28 -10.30
N ARG A 148 30.66 -30.64 -9.50
CA ARG A 148 30.14 -29.30 -9.82
C ARG A 148 31.22 -28.26 -9.55
N PHE A 149 31.61 -27.50 -10.57
CA PHE A 149 32.28 -26.20 -10.40
C PHE A 149 31.23 -25.10 -10.55
N TYR A 150 31.03 -24.28 -9.53
CA TYR A 150 30.27 -23.04 -9.66
C TYR A 150 31.21 -21.90 -10.03
N ILE A 151 31.11 -21.41 -11.27
CA ILE A 151 31.68 -20.13 -11.68
C ILE A 151 30.54 -19.11 -11.61
N GLY A 152 30.45 -18.40 -10.49
CA GLY A 152 29.57 -17.24 -10.34
C GLY A 152 30.36 -15.98 -10.64
N VAL A 153 30.11 -15.36 -11.79
CA VAL A 153 30.58 -14.00 -12.11
C VAL A 153 29.38 -13.07 -12.08
N VAL A 154 29.43 -12.05 -11.23
CA VAL A 154 28.43 -10.98 -11.16
C VAL A 154 29.20 -9.66 -11.19
N MET A 155 29.05 -8.92 -12.28
CA MET A 155 29.34 -7.48 -12.36
C MET A 155 28.15 -6.75 -11.70
N HIS A 156 28.22 -5.56 -11.11
CA HIS A 156 28.87 -4.30 -11.47
C HIS A 156 29.02 -3.44 -10.17
N PRO A 157 29.46 -2.15 -10.18
CA PRO A 157 30.05 -1.36 -11.27
C PRO A 157 31.44 -0.78 -10.95
N GLY A 158 32.13 -0.30 -11.98
CA GLY A 158 33.10 0.80 -11.85
C GLY A 158 34.47 0.48 -11.25
N ASP A 159 35.31 -0.27 -11.98
CA ASP A 159 36.57 0.32 -12.49
C ASP A 159 37.14 -0.51 -13.65
N ALA A 160 38.21 -0.02 -14.30
CA ALA A 160 38.71 -0.57 -15.57
C ALA A 160 39.67 -1.78 -15.45
N SER A 161 39.84 -2.47 -16.59
CA SER A 161 40.84 -3.51 -16.94
C SER A 161 40.55 -4.99 -16.59
N ASP A 162 40.06 -5.74 -17.59
CA ASP A 162 39.97 -7.21 -17.57
C ASP A 162 41.36 -7.89 -17.74
N GLN A 163 41.79 -8.62 -16.71
CA GLN A 163 42.85 -9.63 -16.77
C GLN A 163 42.49 -10.84 -15.90
N LEU A 164 41.49 -11.62 -16.33
CA LEU A 164 41.05 -12.81 -15.59
C LEU A 164 41.89 -14.05 -15.94
N VAL A 165 42.90 -14.34 -15.12
CA VAL A 165 43.65 -15.60 -15.15
C VAL A 165 43.19 -16.51 -14.00
N VAL A 166 42.58 -17.64 -14.33
CA VAL A 166 42.15 -18.64 -13.34
C VAL A 166 43.06 -19.87 -13.38
N GLN A 167 43.83 -20.08 -12.30
CA GLN A 167 44.43 -21.38 -12.00
C GLN A 167 43.87 -21.90 -10.68
N ALA A 168 43.24 -23.07 -10.72
CA ALA A 168 42.74 -23.75 -9.53
C ALA A 168 43.88 -24.54 -8.84
N SER A 169 43.94 -24.48 -7.51
CA SER A 169 44.85 -25.29 -6.70
C SER A 169 44.13 -25.78 -5.45
N ALA A 170 43.86 -27.09 -5.39
CA ALA A 170 43.27 -27.73 -4.23
C ALA A 170 44.36 -28.31 -3.32
N LYS A 171 44.22 -28.14 -2.01
CA LYS A 171 45.20 -28.64 -1.02
C LYS A 171 44.51 -29.34 0.15
N GLY A 172 44.22 -30.63 -0.02
CA GLY A 172 43.88 -31.50 1.11
C GLY A 172 45.11 -31.90 1.92
N GLN A 173 44.92 -32.22 3.20
CA GLN A 173 45.89 -32.99 3.99
C GLN A 173 45.19 -34.11 4.76
N GLY A 174 45.65 -35.33 4.54
CA GLY A 174 45.43 -36.51 5.37
C GLY A 174 46.66 -37.41 5.18
N ASN A 175 47.27 -37.84 6.28
CA ASN A 175 48.59 -38.49 6.28
C ASN A 175 48.53 -39.92 6.83
N GLY A 176 49.36 -40.80 6.27
CA GLY A 176 49.56 -42.19 6.70
C GLY A 176 48.63 -43.20 6.00
N ASP A 177 49.02 -44.46 5.80
CA ASP A 177 50.35 -45.09 5.98
C ASP A 177 50.43 -46.38 5.14
N GLY A 178 51.63 -46.96 4.94
CA GLY A 178 51.87 -48.35 4.50
C GLY A 178 51.22 -48.79 3.16
N SER A 179 51.80 -48.57 1.98
CA SER A 179 53.05 -49.14 1.40
C SER A 179 52.97 -50.61 0.92
N ASN A 180 53.62 -50.87 -0.23
CA ASN A 180 53.87 -52.15 -0.93
C ASN A 180 52.74 -52.72 -1.83
N SER A 181 53.04 -53.28 -3.02
CA SER A 181 54.26 -53.25 -3.87
C SER A 181 53.97 -53.85 -5.28
N ILE A 182 55.03 -54.09 -6.08
CA ILE A 182 55.15 -54.95 -7.29
C ILE A 182 54.73 -54.35 -8.65
N THR A 183 55.47 -54.45 -9.78
CA THR A 183 56.91 -54.74 -10.11
C THR A 183 57.18 -54.42 -11.62
N THR A 184 58.36 -53.86 -12.00
CA THR A 184 58.95 -53.76 -13.39
C THR A 184 58.13 -53.02 -14.48
N THR A 185 58.59 -52.53 -15.64
CA THR A 185 59.86 -52.16 -16.34
C THR A 185 59.42 -51.19 -17.48
N GLY A 186 60.17 -50.29 -18.11
CA GLY A 186 61.61 -50.06 -18.28
C GLY A 186 61.82 -49.51 -19.72
N PHE A 187 62.54 -48.39 -19.88
CA PHE A 187 62.61 -47.53 -21.10
C PHE A 187 61.28 -46.82 -21.45
N GLY A 188 61.23 -45.55 -21.90
CA GLY A 188 62.29 -44.56 -22.17
C GLY A 188 61.98 -43.75 -23.45
N ASN A 189 62.34 -42.47 -23.67
CA ASN A 189 63.03 -41.36 -22.98
C ASN A 189 62.51 -40.04 -23.65
N GLU A 190 62.62 -38.78 -23.18
CA GLU A 190 62.97 -38.08 -21.92
C GLU A 190 62.37 -36.64 -22.05
N LYS A 191 61.96 -35.90 -21.00
CA LYS A 191 62.66 -35.24 -19.87
C LYS A 191 63.41 -33.93 -20.24
N LEU A 192 63.24 -32.92 -19.38
CA LEU A 192 63.86 -31.59 -19.43
C LEU A 192 65.40 -31.63 -19.35
N LEU A 193 66.09 -30.65 -19.96
CA LEU A 193 66.79 -29.58 -19.23
C LEU A 193 67.15 -28.39 -20.14
N SER A 194 67.51 -27.25 -19.56
CA SER A 194 68.02 -26.05 -20.24
C SER A 194 69.56 -25.93 -20.16
N VAL A 195 70.12 -25.04 -21.02
CA VAL A 195 71.42 -24.31 -20.95
C VAL A 195 72.29 -24.43 -22.23
N TYR A 196 72.87 -23.29 -22.61
CA TYR A 196 73.72 -22.95 -23.76
C TYR A 196 74.98 -23.82 -24.01
N SER A 197 75.41 -23.90 -25.28
CA SER A 197 76.69 -23.27 -25.73
C SER A 197 76.91 -23.23 -27.26
N SER A 198 77.49 -22.10 -27.73
CA SER A 198 78.37 -21.87 -28.90
C SER A 198 78.15 -22.52 -30.28
N ASP A 199 77.87 -21.64 -31.25
CA ASP A 199 78.56 -21.44 -32.55
C ASP A 199 78.62 -22.53 -33.65
N ILE A 200 78.23 -22.14 -34.87
CA ILE A 200 78.98 -22.40 -36.11
C ILE A 200 78.62 -21.37 -37.20
N ASP A 201 79.62 -20.95 -37.97
CA ASP A 201 79.56 -19.95 -39.04
C ASP A 201 78.92 -20.48 -40.35
N LEU A 202 78.25 -19.62 -41.13
CA LEU A 202 78.03 -19.89 -42.56
C LEU A 202 77.92 -18.60 -43.38
N LYS A 203 78.80 -18.46 -44.38
CA LYS A 203 79.12 -17.21 -45.06
C LYS A 203 79.00 -17.35 -46.58
N ILE A 204 78.16 -16.52 -47.22
CA ILE A 204 78.01 -16.46 -48.68
C ILE A 204 77.99 -14.98 -49.13
N ILE A 205 78.64 -14.68 -50.26
CA ILE A 205 78.75 -13.33 -50.86
C ILE A 205 78.57 -13.45 -52.38
N ALA A 206 77.78 -12.57 -52.99
CA ALA A 206 77.65 -12.40 -54.44
C ALA A 206 77.52 -10.90 -54.82
N LYS A 207 77.64 -10.53 -56.10
CA LYS A 207 77.79 -9.14 -56.58
C LYS A 207 76.57 -8.60 -57.35
N LEU A 208 76.38 -7.28 -57.30
CA LEU A 208 75.39 -6.52 -58.07
C LEU A 208 75.78 -6.31 -59.56
N GLY A 209 74.76 -6.06 -60.38
CA GLY A 209 74.83 -5.34 -61.66
C GLY A 209 74.19 -3.94 -61.57
N VAL A 210 74.29 -3.14 -62.64
CA VAL A 210 73.88 -1.71 -62.65
C VAL A 210 72.41 -1.53 -63.06
N VAL A 211 71.68 -0.67 -62.35
CA VAL A 211 70.25 -0.37 -62.52
C VAL A 211 70.07 1.09 -63.00
N ARG A 212 69.03 1.36 -63.81
CA ARG A 212 68.62 2.73 -64.19
C ARG A 212 67.68 3.33 -63.15
N ASP A 213 67.71 4.66 -62.98
CA ASP A 213 66.82 5.36 -62.05
C ASP A 213 65.61 5.98 -62.77
N PRO A 214 64.39 5.43 -62.62
CA PRO A 214 63.15 6.00 -63.13
C PRO A 214 62.53 7.06 -62.19
N SER A 215 63.32 7.73 -61.33
CA SER A 215 62.76 8.64 -60.34
C SER A 215 62.09 9.88 -60.94
N PHE A 216 60.84 10.05 -60.51
CA PHE A 216 60.08 11.29 -60.59
C PHE A 216 59.36 11.51 -59.26
N SER A 217 58.78 12.70 -59.11
CA SER A 217 57.85 13.05 -58.04
C SER A 217 56.97 14.25 -58.43
N TYR A 218 55.67 14.18 -58.12
CA TYR A 218 54.82 15.38 -57.97
C TYR A 218 55.13 16.11 -56.66
N GLY A 219 54.75 17.38 -56.57
CA GLY A 219 54.99 18.22 -55.37
C GLY A 219 54.15 17.86 -54.15
N SER A 220 53.09 17.08 -54.33
CA SER A 220 52.24 16.48 -53.30
C SER A 220 51.81 15.08 -53.76
N SER A 221 51.41 14.22 -52.82
CA SER A 221 50.74 12.94 -53.10
C SER A 221 49.21 13.06 -53.09
N SER A 222 48.66 14.24 -52.78
CA SER A 222 47.22 14.50 -52.69
C SER A 222 46.87 15.92 -53.17
N TYR A 223 45.73 16.07 -53.84
CA TYR A 223 45.25 17.31 -54.45
C TYR A 223 43.71 17.44 -54.36
N CYS A 224 43.23 18.67 -54.15
CA CYS A 224 41.83 19.03 -54.35
C CYS A 224 41.57 19.35 -55.84
N SER A 225 40.37 19.04 -56.34
CA SER A 225 39.93 19.32 -57.72
C SER A 225 40.05 20.79 -58.15
N ASN A 226 39.94 21.71 -57.18
CA ASN A 226 39.94 23.16 -57.37
C ASN A 226 41.34 23.82 -57.41
N LEU A 227 42.43 23.05 -57.26
CA LEU A 227 43.80 23.57 -57.24
C LEU A 227 44.45 23.63 -58.64
N PRO A 228 45.53 24.42 -58.83
CA PRO A 228 46.27 24.46 -60.09
C PRO A 228 46.96 23.12 -60.42
N ASP A 229 46.68 22.61 -61.61
CA ASP A 229 47.25 21.42 -62.25
C ASP A 229 48.74 21.13 -61.93
N PRO A 230 49.05 20.00 -61.26
CA PRO A 230 50.43 19.65 -60.91
C PRO A 230 51.18 19.01 -62.09
N THR A 231 52.46 19.37 -62.21
CA THR A 231 53.41 18.78 -63.16
C THR A 231 54.53 18.06 -62.39
N PRO A 232 54.93 16.84 -62.77
CA PRO A 232 55.93 16.08 -62.03
C PRO A 232 57.35 16.57 -62.35
N THR A 233 58.20 16.57 -61.33
CA THR A 233 59.65 16.73 -61.52
C THR A 233 60.27 15.36 -61.74
N ILE A 234 60.95 15.16 -62.87
CA ILE A 234 61.78 13.98 -63.12
C ILE A 234 63.16 14.24 -62.54
N SER A 235 63.63 13.38 -61.64
CA SER A 235 64.93 13.47 -60.96
C SER A 235 65.93 12.40 -61.40
N GLY A 236 65.46 11.32 -62.03
CA GLY A 236 66.25 10.27 -62.68
C GLY A 236 66.37 10.45 -64.20
N ASP A 237 66.45 9.33 -64.93
CA ASP A 237 66.61 9.29 -66.40
C ASP A 237 65.39 9.91 -67.13
N ALA A 238 65.65 10.96 -67.92
CA ALA A 238 64.64 11.65 -68.73
C ALA A 238 64.32 10.92 -70.06
N GLY A 239 63.14 11.17 -70.62
CA GLY A 239 62.70 10.61 -71.91
C GLY A 239 61.84 9.35 -71.83
N GLY A 240 61.28 9.04 -70.66
CA GLY A 240 60.24 8.03 -70.47
C GLY A 240 58.82 8.53 -70.76
N THR A 241 57.83 7.68 -70.51
CA THR A 241 56.39 8.00 -70.67
C THR A 241 55.62 7.83 -69.35
N PHE A 242 54.55 8.63 -69.21
CA PHE A 242 53.62 8.59 -68.07
C PHE A 242 52.31 7.87 -68.42
N THR A 243 51.80 7.06 -67.50
CA THR A 243 50.43 6.49 -67.53
C THR A 243 49.79 6.54 -66.15
N SER A 244 48.45 6.46 -66.09
CA SER A 244 47.66 6.37 -64.85
C SER A 244 46.86 5.06 -64.80
N SER A 245 46.55 4.59 -63.60
CA SER A 245 45.61 3.48 -63.36
C SER A 245 44.97 3.62 -61.96
N PRO A 246 43.65 3.36 -61.79
CA PRO A 246 42.66 3.05 -62.82
C PRO A 246 42.40 4.25 -63.76
N SER A 247 41.59 4.05 -64.81
CA SER A 247 41.14 5.12 -65.69
C SER A 247 40.25 6.12 -64.95
N GLY A 248 40.52 7.42 -65.07
CA GLY A 248 39.77 8.50 -64.40
C GLY A 248 40.62 9.74 -64.11
N LEU A 249 41.95 9.58 -64.03
CA LEU A 249 42.92 10.66 -63.96
C LEU A 249 43.30 11.16 -65.36
N SER A 250 42.97 12.40 -65.67
CA SER A 250 43.39 13.12 -66.88
C SER A 250 44.86 13.53 -66.76
N ILE A 251 45.74 12.86 -67.51
CA ILE A 251 47.20 13.06 -67.45
C ILE A 251 47.81 13.12 -68.85
N ASN A 252 48.70 14.10 -69.09
CA ASN A 252 49.48 14.18 -70.30
C ASN A 252 50.60 13.12 -70.31
N SER A 253 50.51 12.14 -71.21
CA SER A 253 51.45 11.00 -71.25
C SER A 253 52.92 11.34 -71.55
N SER A 254 53.20 12.55 -72.05
CA SER A 254 54.55 12.99 -72.47
C SER A 254 55.19 13.97 -71.48
N THR A 255 54.41 14.75 -70.73
CA THR A 255 54.91 15.70 -69.72
C THR A 255 54.56 15.31 -68.29
N GLY A 256 53.63 14.37 -68.11
CA GLY A 256 53.10 13.95 -66.81
C GLY A 256 52.18 14.96 -66.12
N LYS A 257 51.92 16.13 -66.71
CA LYS A 257 51.00 17.12 -66.14
C LYS A 257 49.60 16.50 -65.99
N ILE A 258 49.02 16.62 -64.80
CA ILE A 258 47.64 16.21 -64.48
C ILE A 258 46.71 17.42 -64.65
N ASP A 259 45.53 17.23 -65.23
CA ASP A 259 44.43 18.21 -65.19
C ASP A 259 43.51 17.83 -64.01
N LEU A 260 43.46 18.66 -62.97
CA LEU A 260 42.68 18.35 -61.76
C LEU A 260 41.18 18.57 -61.98
N SER A 261 40.81 19.52 -62.84
CA SER A 261 39.41 19.87 -63.13
C SER A 261 38.71 18.85 -64.03
N ALA A 262 39.47 18.14 -64.87
CA ALA A 262 38.98 17.09 -65.77
C ALA A 262 39.25 15.67 -65.25
N SER A 263 39.55 15.50 -63.96
CA SER A 263 39.79 14.21 -63.31
C SER A 263 38.75 13.94 -62.22
N ASN A 264 38.38 12.67 -62.04
CA ASN A 264 37.46 12.27 -60.98
C ASN A 264 38.19 12.16 -59.63
N GLY A 265 37.45 12.25 -58.52
CA GLY A 265 37.96 11.92 -57.19
C GLY A 265 38.36 10.44 -57.07
N GLY A 266 39.47 10.17 -56.38
CA GLY A 266 39.99 8.81 -56.18
C GLY A 266 41.51 8.72 -56.02
N THR A 267 41.99 7.53 -55.67
CA THR A 267 43.44 7.23 -55.61
C THR A 267 43.90 6.62 -56.93
N TYR A 268 44.87 7.26 -57.58
CA TYR A 268 45.46 6.83 -58.85
C TYR A 268 46.94 6.51 -58.70
N THR A 269 47.39 5.42 -59.31
CA THR A 269 48.82 5.13 -59.45
C THR A 269 49.32 5.73 -60.75
N VAL A 270 50.12 6.80 -60.68
CA VAL A 270 50.88 7.31 -61.83
C VAL A 270 52.15 6.49 -61.97
N ARG A 271 52.47 6.05 -63.19
CA ARG A 271 53.68 5.30 -63.53
C ARG A 271 54.51 6.06 -64.56
N TYR A 272 55.80 6.26 -64.28
CA TYR A 272 56.79 6.73 -65.25
C TYR A 272 57.71 5.57 -65.63
N THR A 273 57.87 5.29 -66.94
CA THR A 273 58.68 4.16 -67.44
C THR A 273 59.86 4.68 -68.27
N THR A 274 61.09 4.35 -67.89
CA THR A 274 62.30 4.73 -68.64
C THR A 274 62.48 3.89 -69.91
N GLY A 275 62.96 4.52 -70.99
CA GLY A 275 63.21 3.84 -72.26
C GLY A 275 64.50 3.03 -72.27
N GLY A 276 64.44 1.77 -72.72
CA GLY A 276 65.62 0.93 -72.92
C GLY A 276 65.33 -0.57 -72.82
N THR A 277 66.35 -1.39 -73.05
CA THR A 277 66.27 -2.87 -72.98
C THR A 277 66.22 -3.43 -71.55
N CYS A 278 66.54 -2.61 -70.55
CA CYS A 278 66.25 -2.84 -69.14
C CYS A 278 65.44 -1.65 -68.61
N SER A 279 64.18 -1.56 -69.05
CA SER A 279 63.27 -0.47 -68.70
C SER A 279 62.83 -0.57 -67.24
N GLN A 280 63.40 0.29 -66.39
CA GLN A 280 62.91 0.48 -65.03
C GLN A 280 61.74 1.45 -65.03
N PHE A 281 60.79 1.26 -64.12
CA PHE A 281 59.68 2.17 -63.89
C PHE A 281 59.58 2.53 -62.41
N LYS A 282 59.09 3.74 -62.13
CA LYS A 282 58.64 4.13 -60.80
C LYS A 282 57.14 4.34 -60.84
N THR A 283 56.50 4.11 -59.70
CA THR A 283 55.12 4.54 -59.46
C THR A 283 55.11 5.59 -58.36
N GLN A 284 54.13 6.50 -58.43
CA GLN A 284 53.75 7.34 -57.32
C GLN A 284 52.22 7.38 -57.26
N SER A 285 51.66 7.12 -56.09
CA SER A 285 50.24 7.33 -55.85
C SER A 285 49.94 8.82 -55.77
N VAL A 286 48.92 9.25 -56.51
CA VAL A 286 48.35 10.60 -56.48
C VAL A 286 46.87 10.43 -56.15
N VAL A 287 46.43 11.04 -55.06
CA VAL A 287 45.02 11.09 -54.67
C VAL A 287 44.43 12.41 -55.17
N ILE A 288 43.24 12.35 -55.75
CA ILE A 288 42.35 13.51 -55.87
C ILE A 288 41.26 13.32 -54.81
N VAL A 289 41.13 14.29 -53.92
CA VAL A 289 40.18 14.26 -52.80
C VAL A 289 39.06 15.26 -53.01
N ASP A 290 37.87 14.82 -52.63
CA ASP A 290 36.68 15.59 -52.33
C ASP A 290 35.91 14.72 -51.32
N ASP A 291 35.83 15.14 -50.06
CA ASP A 291 35.20 14.39 -48.98
C ASP A 291 33.95 15.13 -48.50
N GLN A 292 32.99 14.44 -47.87
CA GLN A 292 31.88 15.15 -47.21
C GLN A 292 32.39 16.06 -46.08
N PRO A 293 31.95 17.33 -46.01
CA PRO A 293 32.39 18.26 -44.99
C PRO A 293 32.10 17.73 -43.59
N THR A 294 33.06 17.85 -42.68
CA THR A 294 32.85 17.47 -41.27
C THR A 294 32.12 18.58 -40.52
N ILE A 295 31.13 18.23 -39.71
CA ILE A 295 30.39 19.18 -38.87
C ILE A 295 30.19 18.61 -37.46
N THR A 296 30.58 19.39 -36.46
CA THR A 296 30.35 19.10 -35.04
C THR A 296 29.36 20.12 -34.49
N CYS A 297 28.22 19.63 -34.00
CA CYS A 297 27.18 20.46 -33.39
C CYS A 297 27.56 20.89 -31.95
N PRO A 298 26.92 21.95 -31.43
CA PRO A 298 26.83 22.18 -29.98
C PRO A 298 26.25 20.97 -29.24
N ALA A 299 26.53 20.86 -27.95
CA ALA A 299 25.82 19.92 -27.08
C ALA A 299 24.33 20.32 -26.92
N ASN A 300 23.51 19.34 -26.55
CA ASN A 300 22.11 19.56 -26.15
C ASN A 300 22.01 20.63 -25.04
N GLN A 301 20.96 21.44 -25.06
CA GLN A 301 20.78 22.56 -24.14
C GLN A 301 19.42 22.50 -23.45
N THR A 302 19.43 22.71 -22.13
CA THR A 302 18.23 23.02 -21.34
C THR A 302 18.26 24.50 -21.00
N ILE A 303 17.16 25.23 -21.26
CA ILE A 303 17.08 26.69 -21.10
C ILE A 303 15.75 27.05 -20.45
N ASP A 304 15.72 28.10 -19.64
CA ASP A 304 14.50 28.58 -18.97
C ASP A 304 13.53 29.30 -19.94
N PHE A 305 12.23 29.17 -19.68
CA PHE A 305 11.18 29.92 -20.36
C PHE A 305 11.20 31.42 -19.99
N ASN A 306 10.77 32.28 -20.92
CA ASN A 306 10.52 33.68 -20.63
C ASN A 306 9.18 33.90 -19.89
N ALA A 307 8.92 35.16 -19.52
CA ALA A 307 7.70 35.69 -18.86
C ALA A 307 6.35 35.46 -19.59
N SER A 308 6.29 34.56 -20.57
CA SER A 308 5.12 34.22 -21.38
C SER A 308 5.17 32.77 -21.89
N CYS A 309 5.88 31.89 -21.18
CA CYS A 309 6.05 30.47 -21.52
C CYS A 309 6.63 30.23 -22.93
N GLN A 310 7.57 31.07 -23.35
CA GLN A 310 8.17 31.02 -24.68
C GLN A 310 9.69 31.08 -24.64
N TYR A 311 10.34 30.37 -25.56
CA TYR A 311 11.76 30.53 -25.83
C TYR A 311 11.98 30.85 -27.32
N THR A 312 12.64 31.97 -27.63
CA THR A 312 12.93 32.36 -29.02
C THR A 312 14.30 31.84 -29.42
N LEU A 313 14.32 30.89 -30.36
CA LEU A 313 15.51 30.14 -30.78
C LEU A 313 16.56 31.08 -31.41
N PRO A 314 17.79 31.19 -30.85
CA PRO A 314 18.85 32.01 -31.45
C PRO A 314 19.50 31.35 -32.69
N ASP A 315 20.52 32.02 -33.22
CA ASP A 315 21.34 31.50 -34.32
C ASP A 315 22.54 30.70 -33.78
N TYR A 316 22.50 29.39 -33.95
CA TYR A 316 23.51 28.44 -33.48
C TYR A 316 24.61 28.17 -34.51
N ARG A 317 24.53 28.72 -35.72
CA ARG A 317 25.51 28.46 -36.79
C ARG A 317 26.92 28.94 -36.43
N SER A 318 27.05 29.94 -35.56
CA SER A 318 28.33 30.42 -35.02
C SER A 318 28.93 29.53 -33.93
N LEU A 319 28.18 28.53 -33.45
CA LEU A 319 28.60 27.60 -32.38
C LEU A 319 28.91 26.19 -32.91
N ALA A 320 28.56 25.88 -34.15
CA ALA A 320 29.02 24.67 -34.83
C ALA A 320 30.40 24.87 -35.45
N ILE A 321 31.24 23.84 -35.38
CA ILE A 321 32.52 23.81 -36.08
C ILE A 321 32.32 22.93 -37.32
N ALA A 322 32.38 23.55 -38.49
CA ALA A 322 32.35 22.85 -39.77
C ALA A 322 33.69 23.04 -40.48
N ASN A 323 34.38 21.92 -40.76
CA ASN A 323 35.68 21.90 -41.43
C ASN A 323 35.60 20.98 -42.65
N ASP A 324 36.21 21.41 -43.74
CA ASP A 324 36.34 20.62 -44.96
C ASP A 324 37.82 20.51 -45.38
N ASN A 325 38.15 19.54 -46.24
CA ASN A 325 39.50 19.30 -46.73
C ASN A 325 39.89 20.22 -47.91
N CYS A 326 38.92 20.74 -48.67
CA CYS A 326 39.15 21.43 -49.95
C CYS A 326 38.42 22.79 -50.09
N SER A 327 37.47 23.11 -49.22
CA SER A 327 36.63 24.31 -49.26
C SER A 327 36.51 25.00 -47.89
N THR A 328 35.57 25.94 -47.73
CA THR A 328 35.11 26.42 -46.42
C THR A 328 33.58 26.31 -46.40
N PRO A 329 33.01 25.34 -45.67
CA PRO A 329 31.61 24.98 -45.84
C PRO A 329 30.64 26.04 -45.29
N THR A 330 29.53 26.21 -46.00
CA THR A 330 28.44 27.12 -45.63
C THR A 330 27.45 26.45 -44.69
N LEU A 331 26.90 27.20 -43.72
CA LEU A 331 26.03 26.69 -42.66
C LEU A 331 24.59 27.20 -42.74
N THR A 332 23.63 26.29 -42.60
CA THR A 332 22.20 26.56 -42.48
C THR A 332 21.61 25.89 -41.23
N GLN A 333 20.51 26.46 -40.70
CA GLN A 333 19.84 26.01 -39.47
C GLN A 333 18.35 25.79 -39.73
N SER A 334 17.78 24.73 -39.18
CA SER A 334 16.34 24.50 -39.09
C SER A 334 15.95 23.96 -37.70
N PRO A 335 14.94 24.50 -37.00
CA PRO A 335 14.14 25.68 -37.36
C PRO A 335 14.94 26.98 -37.44
N ALA A 336 14.48 27.94 -38.24
CA ALA A 336 15.19 29.18 -38.49
C ALA A 336 15.37 30.01 -37.19
N PRO A 337 16.46 30.78 -37.04
CA PRO A 337 16.64 31.71 -35.92
C PRO A 337 15.45 32.69 -35.81
N GLY A 338 14.95 32.91 -34.61
CA GLY A 338 13.71 33.65 -34.34
C GLY A 338 12.45 32.77 -34.22
N SER A 339 12.55 31.45 -34.40
CA SER A 339 11.43 30.53 -34.14
C SER A 339 11.08 30.48 -32.64
N VAL A 340 9.79 30.55 -32.30
CA VAL A 340 9.32 30.45 -30.91
C VAL A 340 9.04 29.00 -30.54
N LEU A 341 9.61 28.54 -29.43
CA LEU A 341 9.43 27.21 -28.87
C LEU A 341 8.55 27.24 -27.61
N PHE A 342 7.75 26.18 -27.47
CA PHE A 342 6.88 25.88 -26.32
C PHE A 342 7.16 24.49 -25.72
N ALA A 343 8.07 23.73 -26.32
CA ALA A 343 8.46 22.36 -25.96
C ALA A 343 9.83 22.02 -26.58
N THR A 344 10.39 20.87 -26.23
CA THR A 344 11.68 20.38 -26.77
C THR A 344 11.67 20.32 -28.30
N GLN A 345 12.65 20.98 -28.91
CA GLN A 345 12.84 21.00 -30.36
C GLN A 345 14.23 20.49 -30.73
N VAL A 346 14.28 19.58 -31.70
CA VAL A 346 15.55 19.20 -32.35
C VAL A 346 15.94 20.30 -33.33
N VAL A 347 17.14 20.83 -33.19
CA VAL A 347 17.75 21.80 -34.10
C VAL A 347 18.73 21.06 -35.00
N THR A 348 18.55 21.19 -36.31
CA THR A 348 19.42 20.61 -37.33
C THR A 348 20.32 21.71 -37.91
N LEU A 349 21.62 21.46 -37.92
CA LEU A 349 22.61 22.28 -38.62
C LEU A 349 23.17 21.51 -39.82
N THR A 350 23.24 22.16 -40.97
CA THR A 350 23.69 21.56 -42.23
C THR A 350 24.88 22.33 -42.78
N ALA A 351 26.01 21.64 -42.99
CA ALA A 351 27.18 22.10 -43.72
C ALA A 351 27.09 21.69 -45.21
N ASN A 352 27.50 22.58 -46.11
CA ASN A 352 27.58 22.36 -47.56
C ASN A 352 28.88 22.99 -48.09
N ASP A 353 29.71 22.19 -48.76
CA ASP A 353 31.02 22.61 -49.33
C ASP A 353 30.91 23.62 -50.48
N GLY A 354 29.85 23.52 -51.28
CA GLY A 354 29.59 24.31 -52.48
C GLY A 354 29.71 23.52 -53.79
N ASP A 355 30.37 22.35 -53.78
CA ASP A 355 30.53 21.46 -54.94
C ASP A 355 29.48 20.33 -54.95
N GLY A 356 28.83 20.07 -53.81
CA GLY A 356 27.56 19.34 -53.73
C GLY A 356 27.41 18.41 -52.53
N ASN A 357 28.47 18.19 -51.74
CA ASN A 357 28.40 17.28 -50.60
C ASN A 357 27.88 18.03 -49.37
N THR A 358 26.96 17.40 -48.64
CA THR A 358 26.34 17.99 -47.46
C THR A 358 26.43 17.06 -46.26
N LYS A 359 26.59 17.64 -45.07
CA LYS A 359 26.57 16.91 -43.81
C LYS A 359 25.68 17.62 -42.81
N THR A 360 24.91 16.85 -42.06
CA THR A 360 24.03 17.33 -41.00
C THR A 360 24.52 16.87 -39.64
N CYS A 361 24.29 17.69 -38.62
CA CYS A 361 24.29 17.26 -37.22
C CYS A 361 23.04 17.83 -36.54
N THR A 362 22.65 17.22 -35.42
CA THR A 362 21.46 17.59 -34.65
C THR A 362 21.78 17.67 -33.17
N PHE A 363 21.09 18.57 -32.47
CA PHE A 363 21.07 18.66 -31.01
C PHE A 363 19.68 19.11 -30.54
N SER A 364 19.30 18.79 -29.31
CA SER A 364 18.02 19.21 -28.74
C SER A 364 18.16 20.50 -27.94
N VAL A 365 17.23 21.44 -28.16
CA VAL A 365 16.97 22.55 -27.25
C VAL A 365 15.68 22.23 -26.49
N THR A 366 15.80 22.02 -25.18
CA THR A 366 14.71 21.76 -24.25
C THR A 366 14.41 23.04 -23.47
N PRO A 367 13.40 23.83 -23.85
CA PRO A 367 12.87 24.83 -22.95
C PRO A 367 12.09 24.13 -21.82
N ALA A 368 12.41 24.46 -20.58
CA ALA A 368 11.76 23.96 -19.37
C ALA A 368 11.63 25.12 -18.38
N ASP A 369 10.76 25.04 -17.38
CA ASP A 369 10.79 26.01 -16.28
C ASP A 369 11.47 25.43 -15.06
N ASN A 370 12.59 26.03 -14.68
CA ASN A 370 13.37 25.70 -13.48
C ASN A 370 13.43 26.90 -12.51
N THR A 371 12.73 27.99 -12.82
CA THR A 371 12.60 29.12 -11.90
C THR A 371 11.46 28.82 -10.93
N LYS A 372 11.61 29.21 -9.66
CA LYS A 372 10.58 29.02 -8.66
C LYS A 372 9.53 30.13 -8.70
N PRO A 373 8.25 29.85 -8.42
CA PRO A 373 7.25 30.88 -8.21
C PRO A 373 7.61 31.73 -6.98
N THR A 374 7.38 33.03 -7.08
CA THR A 374 7.48 33.93 -5.93
C THR A 374 6.16 33.93 -5.15
N VAL A 375 6.20 33.81 -3.83
CA VAL A 375 5.01 33.80 -2.96
C VAL A 375 5.16 34.80 -1.82
N THR A 376 4.10 35.56 -1.55
CA THR A 376 4.02 36.51 -0.44
C THR A 376 2.81 36.16 0.43
N CYS A 377 3.08 35.86 1.71
CA CYS A 377 2.07 35.52 2.71
C CYS A 377 1.36 36.78 3.25
N PRO A 378 0.15 36.62 3.84
CA PRO A 378 -0.42 37.64 4.72
C PRO A 378 0.45 37.85 5.97
N ALA A 379 0.16 38.90 6.72
CA ALA A 379 0.71 39.07 8.07
C ALA A 379 0.06 38.09 9.07
N ASP A 380 0.64 37.96 10.26
CA ASP A 380 0.08 37.15 11.36
C ASP A 380 -1.37 37.56 11.68
N GLN A 381 -2.20 36.56 12.02
CA GLN A 381 -3.65 36.68 12.20
C GLN A 381 -4.02 36.40 13.65
N ASN A 382 -4.55 37.41 14.36
CA ASN A 382 -5.12 37.22 15.70
C ASN A 382 -6.60 36.85 15.59
N VAL A 383 -7.04 35.84 16.34
CA VAL A 383 -8.42 35.29 16.28
C VAL A 383 -8.91 34.89 17.69
N SER A 384 -10.22 34.81 17.88
CA SER A 384 -10.81 34.31 19.13
C SER A 384 -10.97 32.79 19.12
N PHE A 385 -10.86 32.13 20.28
CA PHE A 385 -11.26 30.74 20.45
C PHE A 385 -12.80 30.57 20.36
N ASP A 386 -13.25 29.35 20.08
CA ASP A 386 -14.64 28.94 20.24
C ASP A 386 -14.98 28.46 21.67
N ALA A 387 -16.15 27.85 21.83
CA ALA A 387 -16.66 27.37 23.12
C ALA A 387 -16.02 26.05 23.63
N SER A 388 -14.93 25.60 23.00
CA SER A 388 -14.17 24.39 23.36
C SER A 388 -12.67 24.66 23.58
N CYS A 389 -12.24 25.94 23.69
CA CYS A 389 -10.83 26.36 23.56
C CYS A 389 -10.20 26.03 22.19
N GLU A 390 -10.99 25.89 21.14
CA GLU A 390 -10.52 25.45 19.83
C GLU A 390 -10.69 26.56 18.77
N TYR A 391 -9.80 26.59 17.77
CA TYR A 391 -9.97 27.42 16.59
C TYR A 391 -9.76 26.57 15.34
N THR A 392 -10.77 26.53 14.47
CA THR A 392 -10.71 25.80 13.21
C THR A 392 -10.06 26.67 12.14
N LEU A 393 -8.90 26.25 11.63
CA LEU A 393 -8.15 26.99 10.61
C LEU A 393 -8.93 27.15 9.31
N LEU A 394 -9.08 28.41 8.88
CA LEU A 394 -9.75 28.80 7.64
C LEU A 394 -8.84 28.61 6.41
N ASP A 395 -9.38 28.93 5.23
CA ASP A 395 -8.62 29.00 3.97
C ASP A 395 -7.93 30.36 3.82
N TYR A 396 -6.61 30.35 4.01
CA TYR A 396 -5.74 31.52 3.86
C TYR A 396 -5.06 31.58 2.49
N THR A 397 -5.28 30.60 1.59
CA THR A 397 -4.65 30.58 0.26
C THR A 397 -5.04 31.80 -0.57
N THR A 398 -6.27 32.29 -0.41
CA THR A 398 -6.81 33.49 -1.07
C THR A 398 -6.22 34.82 -0.56
N MET A 399 -5.51 34.81 0.58
CA MET A 399 -4.87 36.00 1.16
C MET A 399 -3.40 36.16 0.75
N ALA A 400 -2.81 35.14 0.12
CA ALA A 400 -1.46 35.21 -0.43
C ALA A 400 -1.47 35.59 -1.90
N THR A 401 -0.39 36.23 -2.36
CA THR A 401 -0.14 36.45 -3.79
C THR A 401 1.04 35.61 -4.24
N ALA A 402 0.82 34.74 -5.22
CA ALA A 402 1.87 34.05 -5.94
C ALA A 402 2.00 34.61 -7.36
N ALA A 403 3.24 34.81 -7.83
CA ALA A 403 3.57 35.32 -9.14
C ALA A 403 4.79 34.58 -9.70
N ASP A 404 4.71 34.22 -10.97
CA ASP A 404 5.60 33.26 -11.61
C ASP A 404 5.99 33.72 -13.04
N ASN A 405 7.07 33.19 -13.60
CA ASN A 405 7.52 33.52 -14.96
C ASN A 405 6.80 32.72 -16.06
N CYS A 406 6.29 31.51 -15.81
CA CYS A 406 5.54 30.72 -16.79
C CYS A 406 4.25 30.14 -16.21
N GLY A 407 3.29 31.03 -15.93
CA GLY A 407 1.88 30.69 -15.80
C GLY A 407 1.25 31.16 -14.51
N THR A 408 0.47 30.29 -13.88
CA THR A 408 -0.24 30.55 -12.63
C THR A 408 0.15 29.52 -11.59
N ALA A 409 0.89 29.94 -10.57
CA ALA A 409 1.19 29.10 -9.43
C ALA A 409 -0.08 28.80 -8.61
N THR A 410 -0.24 27.54 -8.23
CA THR A 410 -1.28 27.07 -7.31
C THR A 410 -0.80 27.21 -5.87
N ILE A 411 -1.66 27.69 -4.96
CA ILE A 411 -1.31 27.87 -3.55
C ILE A 411 -2.01 26.80 -2.72
N THR A 412 -1.26 26.15 -1.84
CA THR A 412 -1.75 25.16 -0.87
C THR A 412 -1.32 25.57 0.54
N GLN A 413 -2.09 25.19 1.57
CA GLN A 413 -1.76 25.49 2.97
C GLN A 413 -1.49 24.23 3.81
N SER A 414 -0.56 24.37 4.76
CA SER A 414 -0.29 23.38 5.80
C SER A 414 -0.11 24.08 7.16
N PRO A 415 -0.87 23.72 8.22
CA PRO A 415 -1.91 22.69 8.25
C PRO A 415 -3.12 22.98 7.34
N ALA A 416 -3.84 21.93 6.97
CA ALA A 416 -4.96 22.00 6.04
C ALA A 416 -6.17 22.79 6.61
N VAL A 417 -7.01 23.33 5.73
CA VAL A 417 -8.28 23.96 6.10
C VAL A 417 -9.13 22.96 6.90
N GLY A 418 -9.71 23.41 8.01
CA GLY A 418 -10.44 22.55 8.94
C GLY A 418 -9.55 21.91 10.04
N THR A 419 -8.24 22.13 10.04
CA THR A 419 -7.38 21.71 11.17
C THR A 419 -7.69 22.55 12.40
N VAL A 420 -7.98 21.90 13.52
CA VAL A 420 -8.20 22.57 14.80
C VAL A 420 -6.87 22.87 15.49
N ILE A 421 -6.76 24.08 16.08
CA ILE A 421 -5.61 24.52 16.87
C ILE A 421 -6.04 25.04 18.25
N THR A 422 -5.21 24.80 19.26
CA THR A 422 -5.40 25.22 20.66
C THR A 422 -4.30 26.19 21.14
N ALA A 423 -3.41 26.61 20.24
CA ALA A 423 -2.29 27.52 20.50
C ALA A 423 -1.85 28.21 19.19
N SER A 424 -0.94 29.18 19.28
CA SER A 424 -0.33 29.85 18.13
C SER A 424 0.31 28.87 17.15
N GLN A 425 -0.26 28.74 15.95
CA GLN A 425 0.18 27.81 14.92
C GLN A 425 0.77 28.56 13.72
N ALA A 426 1.99 28.18 13.32
CA ALA A 426 2.57 28.64 12.07
C ALA A 426 1.88 27.96 10.88
N ILE A 427 1.35 28.76 9.96
CA ILE A 427 0.76 28.33 8.69
C ILE A 427 1.82 28.49 7.61
N THR A 428 2.08 27.41 6.88
CA THR A 428 2.95 27.42 5.69
C THR A 428 2.07 27.45 4.44
N LEU A 429 2.25 28.46 3.61
CA LEU A 429 1.66 28.52 2.28
C LEU A 429 2.73 28.12 1.26
N THR A 430 2.42 27.11 0.45
CA THR A 430 3.30 26.59 -0.60
C THR A 430 2.71 26.96 -1.96
N ALA A 431 3.47 27.72 -2.75
CA ALA A 431 3.15 27.99 -4.14
C ALA A 431 3.87 26.96 -5.03
N THR A 432 3.11 26.31 -5.91
CA THR A 432 3.59 25.31 -6.87
C THR A 432 3.20 25.74 -8.29
N ASP A 433 4.17 25.90 -9.18
CA ASP A 433 3.93 26.24 -10.58
C ASP A 433 3.42 25.04 -11.43
N GLY A 434 3.29 25.23 -12.74
CA GLY A 434 2.86 24.18 -13.67
C GLY A 434 3.93 23.15 -14.05
N ALA A 435 5.20 23.38 -13.69
CA ALA A 435 6.33 22.48 -13.92
C ALA A 435 6.70 21.65 -12.67
N GLY A 436 6.23 22.06 -11.48
CA GLY A 436 6.47 21.44 -10.19
C GLY A 436 7.51 22.15 -9.32
N ASN A 437 8.01 23.34 -9.68
CA ASN A 437 8.88 24.09 -8.78
C ASN A 437 8.03 24.69 -7.65
N THR A 438 8.62 24.75 -6.45
CA THR A 438 7.92 25.12 -5.22
C THR A 438 8.68 26.16 -4.42
N GLU A 439 7.95 27.14 -3.88
CA GLU A 439 8.46 28.04 -2.85
C GLU A 439 7.43 28.24 -1.73
N THR A 440 7.91 28.52 -0.52
CA THR A 440 7.06 28.64 0.67
C THR A 440 7.22 29.98 1.38
N CYS A 441 6.15 30.38 2.07
CA CYS A 441 6.19 31.43 3.06
C CYS A 441 5.40 31.00 4.30
N THR A 442 5.66 31.66 5.44
CA THR A 442 5.01 31.37 6.72
C THR A 442 4.47 32.63 7.39
N PHE A 443 3.38 32.48 8.12
CA PHE A 443 2.80 33.45 9.05
C PHE A 443 2.13 32.70 10.21
N ASN A 444 1.85 33.35 11.34
CA ASN A 444 1.21 32.73 12.49
C ASN A 444 -0.30 33.01 12.51
N VAL A 445 -1.11 32.01 12.85
CA VAL A 445 -2.47 32.21 13.38
C VAL A 445 -2.38 32.08 14.89
N ILE A 446 -2.76 33.14 15.60
CA ILE A 446 -2.63 33.30 17.03
C ILE A 446 -4.05 33.37 17.63
N PRO A 447 -4.61 32.22 18.06
CA PRO A 447 -5.86 32.23 18.79
C PRO A 447 -5.63 32.70 20.24
N SER A 448 -6.56 33.49 20.76
CA SER A 448 -6.56 34.01 22.12
C SER A 448 -7.99 34.10 22.65
N ASP A 449 -8.19 33.95 23.95
CA ASP A 449 -9.49 34.18 24.59
C ASP A 449 -9.63 35.65 25.01
N ASP A 450 -10.45 36.40 24.28
CA ASP A 450 -10.82 37.80 24.56
C ASP A 450 -12.26 37.94 25.12
N THR A 451 -12.87 36.81 25.43
CA THR A 451 -14.21 36.70 26.01
C THR A 451 -14.17 36.81 27.54
N LYS A 452 -15.30 37.11 28.18
CA LYS A 452 -15.38 37.24 29.64
C LYS A 452 -16.12 36.03 30.25
N PRO A 453 -15.61 35.43 31.34
CA PRO A 453 -16.31 34.37 32.05
C PRO A 453 -17.62 34.86 32.64
N THR A 454 -18.60 33.98 32.71
CA THR A 454 -19.89 34.24 33.36
C THR A 454 -19.90 33.68 34.78
N ILE A 455 -20.54 34.39 35.71
CA ILE A 455 -20.72 33.94 37.10
C ILE A 455 -22.13 34.26 37.60
N THR A 456 -22.77 33.28 38.24
CA THR A 456 -24.02 33.47 38.99
C THR A 456 -23.74 33.23 40.48
N CYS A 457 -24.02 34.25 41.30
CA CYS A 457 -23.84 34.17 42.76
C CYS A 457 -24.97 33.35 43.42
N PRO A 458 -24.71 32.78 44.62
CA PRO A 458 -25.78 32.30 45.49
C PRO A 458 -26.69 33.45 45.94
N ALA A 459 -27.87 33.10 46.47
CA ALA A 459 -28.75 34.06 47.13
C ALA A 459 -28.16 34.54 48.47
N ASP A 460 -28.71 35.62 49.04
CA ASP A 460 -28.34 36.13 50.35
C ASP A 460 -28.46 35.05 51.44
N GLN A 461 -27.48 35.03 52.36
CA GLN A 461 -27.31 34.00 53.38
C GLN A 461 -27.63 34.56 54.77
N ASN A 462 -28.73 34.10 55.38
CA ASN A 462 -29.02 34.38 56.79
C ASN A 462 -28.28 33.37 57.68
N VAL A 463 -27.59 33.86 58.72
CA VAL A 463 -26.78 33.05 59.64
C VAL A 463 -26.95 33.55 61.08
N SER A 464 -26.71 32.71 62.08
CA SER A 464 -26.72 33.10 63.49
C SER A 464 -25.33 33.60 63.92
N PHE A 465 -25.26 34.57 64.83
CA PHE A 465 -24.01 34.98 65.50
C PHE A 465 -23.44 33.88 66.39
N ASP A 466 -22.13 33.94 66.66
CA ASP A 466 -21.51 33.18 67.75
C ASP A 466 -21.64 33.89 69.11
N ALA A 467 -21.06 33.28 70.16
CA ALA A 467 -21.10 33.77 71.53
C ALA A 467 -20.35 35.09 71.80
N SER A 468 -19.81 35.74 70.76
CA SER A 468 -19.12 37.04 70.80
C SER A 468 -19.76 38.11 69.90
N CYS A 469 -20.94 37.84 69.32
CA CYS A 469 -21.56 38.61 68.24
C CYS A 469 -20.73 38.67 66.96
N GLU A 470 -19.95 37.63 66.71
CA GLU A 470 -19.10 37.52 65.54
C GLU A 470 -19.59 36.36 64.66
N TYR A 471 -19.45 36.51 63.35
CA TYR A 471 -19.65 35.41 62.40
C TYR A 471 -18.43 35.32 61.49
N THR A 472 -17.83 34.14 61.40
CA THR A 472 -16.65 33.90 60.56
C THR A 472 -17.11 33.48 59.16
N LEU A 473 -16.82 34.31 58.15
CA LEU A 473 -17.19 34.05 56.76
C LEU A 473 -16.58 32.75 56.23
N LEU A 474 -17.44 31.87 55.73
CA LEU A 474 -17.08 30.58 55.14
C LEU A 474 -16.57 30.74 53.69
N ASP A 475 -16.28 29.61 53.06
CA ASP A 475 -15.97 29.54 51.63
C ASP A 475 -17.25 29.43 50.80
N TYR A 476 -17.59 30.51 50.12
CA TYR A 476 -18.75 30.63 49.23
C TYR A 476 -18.39 30.46 47.75
N THR A 477 -17.11 30.25 47.41
CA THR A 477 -16.67 30.08 46.01
C THR A 477 -17.32 28.86 45.36
N THR A 478 -17.53 27.80 46.16
CA THR A 478 -18.23 26.56 45.76
C THR A 478 -19.74 26.71 45.59
N MET A 479 -20.33 27.83 46.02
CA MET A 479 -21.77 28.09 45.95
C MET A 479 -22.17 28.94 44.72
N ALA A 480 -21.20 29.44 43.96
CA ALA A 480 -21.45 30.12 42.69
C ALA A 480 -21.27 29.17 41.50
N THR A 481 -22.09 29.33 40.47
CA THR A 481 -21.83 28.70 39.17
C THR A 481 -21.05 29.66 38.29
N ALA A 482 -19.78 29.36 38.09
CA ALA A 482 -18.94 29.99 37.07
C ALA A 482 -18.91 29.12 35.81
N ALA A 483 -19.07 29.73 34.65
CA ALA A 483 -19.00 29.07 33.35
C ALA A 483 -18.33 30.01 32.35
N ASP A 484 -17.41 29.47 31.58
CA ASP A 484 -16.59 30.19 30.61
C ASP A 484 -16.55 29.43 29.29
N ASN A 485 -16.24 30.11 28.18
CA ASN A 485 -16.15 29.45 26.87
C ASN A 485 -14.78 28.81 26.60
N CYS A 486 -13.73 29.15 27.36
CA CYS A 486 -12.43 28.51 27.26
C CYS A 486 -11.79 28.17 28.63
N GLY A 487 -12.31 27.09 29.23
CA GLY A 487 -11.55 26.29 30.21
C GLY A 487 -12.00 26.46 31.67
N THR A 488 -11.06 26.24 32.60
CA THR A 488 -11.35 26.19 34.04
C THR A 488 -11.29 27.57 34.68
N ALA A 489 -12.41 28.28 34.69
CA ALA A 489 -12.52 29.56 35.36
C ALA A 489 -12.39 29.43 36.89
N THR A 490 -11.51 30.25 37.48
CA THR A 490 -11.18 30.24 38.91
C THR A 490 -12.01 31.28 39.68
N VAL A 491 -12.67 30.87 40.76
CA VAL A 491 -13.49 31.76 41.59
C VAL A 491 -12.75 32.13 42.87
N THR A 492 -12.72 33.41 43.20
CA THR A 492 -12.14 33.95 44.44
C THR A 492 -13.16 34.81 45.17
N GLN A 493 -13.09 34.89 46.51
CA GLN A 493 -14.01 35.69 47.32
C GLN A 493 -13.32 36.86 48.03
N SER A 494 -14.06 37.96 48.16
CA SER A 494 -13.70 39.12 48.97
C SER A 494 -14.92 39.61 49.77
N PRO A 495 -14.87 39.69 51.11
CA PRO A 495 -13.74 39.36 51.98
C PRO A 495 -13.33 37.88 51.96
N ALA A 496 -12.07 37.61 52.30
CA ALA A 496 -11.50 36.26 52.27
C ALA A 496 -12.14 35.33 53.31
N VAL A 497 -12.08 34.01 53.05
CA VAL A 497 -12.50 32.97 54.00
C VAL A 497 -11.80 33.18 55.35
N GLY A 498 -12.54 33.06 56.45
CA GLY A 498 -12.05 33.35 57.80
C GLY A 498 -12.14 34.82 58.21
N THR A 499 -12.67 35.72 57.37
CA THR A 499 -12.95 37.11 57.79
C THR A 499 -14.13 37.14 58.75
N VAL A 500 -13.95 37.77 59.90
CA VAL A 500 -15.01 37.96 60.89
C VAL A 500 -15.88 39.18 60.57
N ILE A 501 -17.20 39.04 60.70
CA ILE A 501 -18.19 40.10 60.53
C ILE A 501 -19.11 40.23 61.75
N THR A 502 -19.53 41.47 62.05
CA THR A 502 -20.42 41.83 63.18
C THR A 502 -21.74 42.48 62.71
N ALA A 503 -21.96 42.50 61.39
CA ALA A 503 -23.13 43.07 60.72
C ALA A 503 -23.25 42.47 59.31
N SER A 504 -24.34 42.76 58.60
CA SER A 504 -24.54 42.36 57.20
C SER A 504 -23.37 42.80 56.30
N GLN A 505 -22.71 41.84 55.65
CA GLN A 505 -21.55 42.07 54.79
C GLN A 505 -21.84 41.62 53.37
N VAL A 506 -21.51 42.48 52.39
CA VAL A 506 -21.53 42.12 50.96
C VAL A 506 -20.31 41.25 50.67
N ILE A 507 -20.54 40.06 50.12
CA ILE A 507 -19.50 39.18 49.58
C ILE A 507 -19.45 39.42 48.07
N THR A 508 -18.25 39.68 47.56
CA THR A 508 -17.97 39.75 46.11
C THR A 508 -17.26 38.47 45.69
N LEU A 509 -17.84 37.74 44.74
CA LEU A 509 -17.18 36.63 44.07
C LEU A 509 -16.65 37.13 42.73
N THR A 510 -15.35 36.91 42.49
CA THR A 510 -14.65 37.28 41.25
C THR A 510 -14.23 36.02 40.55
N VAL A 511 -14.73 35.81 39.33
CA VAL A 511 -14.26 34.76 38.43
C VAL A 511 -13.12 35.31 37.56
N THR A 512 -12.08 34.52 37.35
CA THR A 512 -10.96 34.78 36.43
C THR A 512 -10.75 33.55 35.55
N ASP A 513 -10.78 33.69 34.23
CA ASP A 513 -10.50 32.61 33.28
C ASP A 513 -8.98 32.26 33.19
N GLY A 514 -8.60 31.42 32.22
CA GLY A 514 -7.20 31.04 31.98
C GLY A 514 -6.36 32.09 31.23
N ALA A 515 -6.98 33.07 30.57
CA ALA A 515 -6.33 34.15 29.84
C ALA A 515 -6.17 35.44 30.67
N GLY A 516 -6.93 35.59 31.75
CA GLY A 516 -6.92 36.70 32.68
C GLY A 516 -8.12 37.65 32.55
N ASN A 517 -9.16 37.34 31.79
CA ASN A 517 -10.39 38.14 31.81
C ASN A 517 -11.17 37.83 33.09
N THR A 518 -11.92 38.82 33.58
CA THR A 518 -12.53 38.80 34.92
C THR A 518 -13.95 39.30 34.90
N GLU A 519 -14.82 38.71 35.73
CA GLU A 519 -16.18 39.18 35.96
C GLU A 519 -16.59 38.95 37.42
N THR A 520 -17.60 39.69 37.90
CA THR A 520 -17.95 39.73 39.33
C THR A 520 -19.45 39.62 39.59
N CYS A 521 -19.81 38.99 40.72
CA CYS A 521 -21.15 39.06 41.29
C CYS A 521 -21.10 39.28 42.81
N THR A 522 -22.21 39.70 43.40
CA THR A 522 -22.31 40.03 44.82
C THR A 522 -23.58 39.50 45.47
N PHE A 523 -23.49 39.06 46.72
CA PHE A 523 -24.62 38.69 47.58
C PHE A 523 -24.33 39.12 49.04
N ASN A 524 -25.33 39.15 49.91
CA ASN A 524 -25.18 39.50 51.32
C ASN A 524 -25.05 38.26 52.21
N VAL A 525 -24.15 38.29 53.19
CA VAL A 525 -24.23 37.44 54.40
C VAL A 525 -24.78 38.30 55.52
N ILE A 526 -25.89 37.87 56.10
CA ILE A 526 -26.70 38.61 57.08
C ILE A 526 -26.69 37.83 58.41
N PRO A 527 -25.76 38.12 59.33
CA PRO A 527 -25.79 37.54 60.66
C PRO A 527 -26.89 38.20 61.52
N ALA A 528 -27.57 37.39 62.31
CA ALA A 528 -28.62 37.79 63.22
C ALA A 528 -28.49 37.07 64.58
N ASP A 529 -29.19 37.59 65.58
CA ASP A 529 -29.22 37.03 66.94
C ASP A 529 -30.58 36.39 67.20
N ASP A 530 -30.58 35.06 67.31
CA ASP A 530 -31.75 34.19 67.48
C ASP A 530 -31.74 33.41 68.81
N THR A 531 -30.72 33.67 69.64
CA THR A 531 -30.56 33.06 70.97
C THR A 531 -31.28 33.88 72.04
N LYS A 532 -31.56 33.27 73.19
CA LYS A 532 -32.32 33.91 74.28
C LYS A 532 -31.40 34.35 75.42
N PRO A 533 -31.75 35.46 76.12
CA PRO A 533 -31.00 35.90 77.29
C PRO A 533 -31.16 34.92 78.44
N THR A 534 -30.05 34.61 79.11
CA THR A 534 -30.04 33.77 80.31
C THR A 534 -30.26 34.63 81.55
N ILE A 535 -31.37 34.45 82.26
CA ILE A 535 -31.69 35.18 83.51
C ILE A 535 -31.57 34.27 84.75
N THR A 536 -30.84 34.76 85.75
CA THR A 536 -30.72 34.13 87.09
C THR A 536 -31.46 34.98 88.12
N CYS A 537 -32.43 34.38 88.80
CA CYS A 537 -33.22 35.02 89.87
C CYS A 537 -32.48 35.03 91.22
N PRO A 538 -32.85 35.95 92.14
CA PRO A 538 -32.44 35.87 93.54
C PRO A 538 -33.06 34.65 94.25
N ALA A 539 -32.52 34.31 95.41
CA ALA A 539 -33.10 33.31 96.30
C ALA A 539 -34.35 33.84 97.04
N ASP A 540 -35.16 32.92 97.55
CA ASP A 540 -36.39 33.21 98.30
C ASP A 540 -36.16 34.14 99.51
N GLN A 541 -37.14 35.01 99.79
CA GLN A 541 -37.05 36.09 100.76
C GLN A 541 -37.95 35.81 101.98
N ASN A 542 -37.38 35.54 103.15
CA ASN A 542 -38.15 35.31 104.38
C ASN A 542 -38.33 36.60 105.19
N VAL A 543 -39.55 36.84 105.68
CA VAL A 543 -39.99 38.07 106.38
C VAL A 543 -40.94 37.71 107.53
N SER A 544 -41.42 38.69 108.32
CA SER A 544 -42.41 38.45 109.38
C SER A 544 -43.80 38.96 108.98
N PHE A 545 -44.84 38.28 109.47
CA PHE A 545 -46.23 38.72 109.44
C PHE A 545 -46.47 39.94 110.34
N ASP A 546 -47.48 40.74 110.01
CA ASP A 546 -48.08 41.67 110.97
C ASP A 546 -49.08 40.96 111.92
N THR A 547 -49.68 41.72 112.85
CA THR A 547 -50.69 41.20 113.79
C THR A 547 -52.01 40.73 113.14
N SER A 548 -52.11 40.79 111.81
CA SER A 548 -53.26 40.42 110.99
C SER A 548 -52.95 39.22 110.07
N CYS A 549 -51.71 38.72 110.09
CA CYS A 549 -51.14 37.74 109.16
C CYS A 549 -51.01 38.23 107.70
N GLU A 550 -50.60 39.48 107.48
CA GLU A 550 -50.33 40.04 106.15
C GLU A 550 -48.89 40.63 106.00
N TYR A 551 -48.41 40.78 104.76
CA TYR A 551 -47.13 41.39 104.36
C TYR A 551 -47.27 42.12 103.00
N THR A 552 -46.33 43.01 102.61
CA THR A 552 -46.39 43.77 101.33
C THR A 552 -45.09 43.69 100.52
N LEU A 553 -45.20 43.33 99.24
CA LEU A 553 -44.09 43.06 98.31
C LEU A 553 -43.31 44.31 97.87
N LEU A 554 -42.00 44.13 97.68
CA LEU A 554 -41.04 45.16 97.28
C LEU A 554 -40.63 45.04 95.78
N ASP A 555 -39.62 45.82 95.38
CA ASP A 555 -38.95 45.72 94.09
C ASP A 555 -37.75 44.77 94.21
N TYR A 556 -37.71 43.76 93.34
CA TYR A 556 -36.69 42.72 93.31
C TYR A 556 -35.94 42.66 91.96
N THR A 557 -36.26 43.55 91.01
CA THR A 557 -35.65 43.57 89.66
C THR A 557 -34.13 43.73 89.70
N THR A 558 -33.63 44.49 90.69
CA THR A 558 -32.21 44.76 90.92
C THR A 558 -31.41 43.62 91.56
N LEU A 559 -32.08 42.50 91.92
CA LEU A 559 -31.45 41.33 92.55
C LEU A 559 -31.24 40.16 91.58
N ALA A 560 -31.69 40.28 90.33
CA ALA A 560 -31.44 39.31 89.27
C ALA A 560 -30.31 39.77 88.34
N THR A 561 -29.63 38.81 87.72
CA THR A 561 -28.64 39.06 86.67
C THR A 561 -29.08 38.37 85.39
N ALA A 562 -29.17 39.14 84.30
CA ALA A 562 -29.38 38.59 82.96
C ALA A 562 -28.11 38.79 82.13
N THR A 563 -27.67 37.73 81.47
CA THR A 563 -26.52 37.69 80.56
C THR A 563 -26.94 37.07 79.25
N ASP A 564 -26.52 37.68 78.16
CA ASP A 564 -26.92 37.33 76.80
C ASP A 564 -25.67 37.18 75.93
N ASN A 565 -25.72 36.38 74.87
CA ASN A 565 -24.61 36.29 73.91
C ASN A 565 -24.40 37.61 73.17
N CYS A 566 -25.45 38.40 72.94
CA CYS A 566 -25.41 39.67 72.22
C CYS A 566 -25.98 40.87 72.95
N GLY A 567 -25.66 40.95 74.25
CA GLY A 567 -25.48 42.24 74.92
C GLY A 567 -26.04 42.28 76.34
N THR A 568 -26.87 43.28 76.61
CA THR A 568 -27.43 43.55 77.94
C THR A 568 -28.94 43.45 77.91
N ALA A 569 -29.48 42.36 78.47
CA ALA A 569 -30.92 42.19 78.61
C ALA A 569 -31.52 43.06 79.74
N THR A 570 -32.76 43.49 79.54
CA THR A 570 -33.53 44.34 80.46
C THR A 570 -34.52 43.50 81.28
N ILE A 571 -34.69 43.80 82.57
CA ILE A 571 -35.46 42.95 83.51
C ILE A 571 -36.72 43.68 84.03
N THR A 572 -37.83 42.96 84.14
CA THR A 572 -39.13 43.43 84.72
C THR A 572 -39.71 42.40 85.71
N GLN A 573 -40.62 42.81 86.61
CA GLN A 573 -41.25 41.90 87.61
C GLN A 573 -42.78 41.81 87.53
N SER A 574 -43.31 40.67 87.98
CA SER A 574 -44.74 40.46 88.30
C SER A 574 -44.89 39.46 89.45
N PRO A 575 -45.77 39.66 90.47
CA PRO A 575 -46.64 40.81 90.68
C PRO A 575 -45.89 42.15 90.84
N ALA A 576 -46.61 43.23 90.60
CA ALA A 576 -46.06 44.58 90.73
C ALA A 576 -45.72 44.94 92.19
N VAL A 577 -44.72 45.79 92.36
CA VAL A 577 -44.27 46.36 93.63
C VAL A 577 -45.46 46.96 94.41
N GLY A 578 -45.55 46.67 95.70
CA GLY A 578 -46.65 47.13 96.58
C GLY A 578 -47.86 46.19 96.66
N THR A 579 -47.79 44.98 96.08
CA THR A 579 -48.85 43.96 96.23
C THR A 579 -48.84 43.35 97.64
N VAL A 580 -50.00 43.24 98.29
CA VAL A 580 -50.16 42.62 99.62
C VAL A 580 -50.32 41.10 99.50
N ILE A 581 -49.69 40.35 100.41
CA ILE A 581 -49.67 38.88 100.44
C ILE A 581 -49.91 38.38 101.87
N THR A 582 -50.56 37.22 102.03
CA THR A 582 -50.89 36.60 103.33
C THR A 582 -50.34 35.17 103.47
N ALA A 583 -49.53 34.76 102.49
CA ALA A 583 -48.85 33.47 102.39
C ALA A 583 -47.62 33.66 101.47
N SER A 584 -46.86 32.57 101.24
CA SER A 584 -45.78 32.58 100.25
C SER A 584 -46.30 32.98 98.86
N GLN A 585 -45.68 34.00 98.24
CA GLN A 585 -46.03 34.48 96.90
C GLN A 585 -44.84 34.35 95.95
N VAL A 586 -45.09 33.71 94.81
CA VAL A 586 -44.13 33.63 93.69
C VAL A 586 -44.02 34.99 93.00
N ILE A 587 -42.79 35.44 92.76
CA ILE A 587 -42.44 36.59 91.92
C ILE A 587 -41.78 36.06 90.65
N THR A 588 -42.26 36.46 89.49
CA THR A 588 -41.64 36.21 88.18
C THR A 588 -40.82 37.43 87.77
N LEU A 589 -39.60 37.18 87.30
CA LEU A 589 -38.75 38.17 86.62
C LEU A 589 -38.58 37.77 85.15
N THR A 590 -38.71 38.73 84.24
CA THR A 590 -38.59 38.53 82.79
C THR A 590 -37.44 39.36 82.24
N ALA A 591 -36.50 38.71 81.56
CA ALA A 591 -35.45 39.34 80.77
C ALA A 591 -35.85 39.47 79.29
N THR A 592 -35.43 40.56 78.65
CA THR A 592 -35.56 40.80 77.20
C THR A 592 -34.26 41.40 76.66
N ASP A 593 -33.69 40.79 75.61
CA ASP A 593 -32.43 41.24 74.97
C ASP A 593 -32.61 42.44 74.01
N GLY A 594 -31.60 42.72 73.18
CA GLY A 594 -31.63 43.80 72.18
C GLY A 594 -32.26 43.43 70.83
N ALA A 595 -32.39 42.15 70.50
CA ALA A 595 -33.03 41.63 69.29
C ALA A 595 -34.56 41.44 69.45
N GLY A 596 -35.01 41.25 70.70
CA GLY A 596 -36.39 41.06 71.11
C GLY A 596 -36.70 39.68 71.72
N ASN A 597 -35.72 38.81 71.95
CA ASN A 597 -35.97 37.50 72.54
C ASN A 597 -36.08 37.61 74.08
N THR A 598 -36.83 36.69 74.69
CA THR A 598 -37.27 36.80 76.10
C THR A 598 -37.14 35.49 76.86
N GLU A 599 -36.72 35.57 78.12
CA GLU A 599 -36.70 34.44 79.04
C GLU A 599 -37.06 34.84 80.49
N THR A 600 -37.48 33.89 81.31
CA THR A 600 -38.07 34.16 82.64
C THR A 600 -37.50 33.28 83.75
N CYS A 601 -37.52 33.79 84.99
CA CYS A 601 -37.23 33.03 86.20
C CYS A 601 -38.19 33.42 87.35
N THR A 602 -38.22 32.62 88.42
CA THR A 602 -39.12 32.84 89.57
C THR A 602 -38.45 32.56 90.91
N PHE A 603 -38.89 33.26 91.97
CA PHE A 603 -38.53 33.02 93.38
C PHE A 603 -39.71 33.39 94.31
N ASN A 604 -39.66 33.04 95.60
CA ASN A 604 -40.75 33.27 96.57
C ASN A 604 -40.46 34.39 97.58
N VAL A 605 -41.52 34.97 98.16
CA VAL A 605 -41.46 35.84 99.35
C VAL A 605 -42.38 35.28 100.43
N ILE A 606 -41.86 35.05 101.65
CA ILE A 606 -42.41 34.12 102.65
C ILE A 606 -42.49 34.77 104.06
N PRO A 607 -43.69 35.09 104.59
CA PRO A 607 -43.87 35.62 105.96
C PRO A 607 -44.01 34.57 107.09
N SER A 608 -43.58 34.89 108.33
CA SER A 608 -43.65 34.03 109.56
C SER A 608 -43.91 34.78 110.89
N ASP A 609 -44.02 34.09 112.04
CA ASP A 609 -44.48 34.61 113.37
C ASP A 609 -43.59 34.16 114.57
N ASP A 610 -43.80 34.69 115.80
CA ASP A 610 -42.78 34.78 116.89
C ASP A 610 -43.19 34.39 118.37
N THR A 611 -44.43 33.99 118.76
CA THR A 611 -44.88 33.77 120.20
C THR A 611 -45.09 32.29 120.68
N LYS A 612 -45.37 32.00 121.99
CA LYS A 612 -45.13 30.69 122.75
C LYS A 612 -46.38 29.89 123.31
N PRO A 613 -46.33 28.53 123.51
CA PRO A 613 -47.48 27.63 123.79
C PRO A 613 -47.43 26.77 125.10
N THR A 614 -48.23 25.69 125.24
CA THR A 614 -48.41 24.81 126.47
C THR A 614 -48.70 23.30 126.18
N ILE A 615 -48.51 22.30 127.11
CA ILE A 615 -48.61 20.81 126.84
C ILE A 615 -49.04 19.85 128.02
N THR A 616 -49.38 18.56 127.76
CA THR A 616 -49.53 17.37 128.70
C THR A 616 -49.35 15.97 128.00
N CYS A 617 -48.95 14.85 128.66
CA CYS A 617 -48.41 13.58 128.06
C CYS A 617 -49.08 12.18 128.36
N PRO A 618 -48.72 11.07 127.64
CA PRO A 618 -49.27 9.68 127.72
C PRO A 618 -48.41 8.60 128.46
N SER A 619 -48.47 7.30 128.07
CA SER A 619 -47.87 6.11 128.75
C SER A 619 -47.27 5.00 127.83
N ASP A 620 -46.52 4.06 128.42
CA ASP A 620 -45.55 3.12 127.79
C ASP A 620 -46.05 2.00 126.81
N GLN A 621 -45.15 1.45 125.96
CA GLN A 621 -45.47 0.66 124.73
C GLN A 621 -44.48 -0.50 124.36
N ASN A 622 -44.89 -1.47 123.51
CA ASN A 622 -44.09 -2.61 122.96
C ASN A 622 -44.32 -2.83 121.44
N VAL A 623 -43.29 -3.26 120.66
CA VAL A 623 -43.23 -3.19 119.18
C VAL A 623 -42.27 -4.25 118.52
N SER A 624 -41.99 -4.18 117.20
CA SER A 624 -41.06 -5.04 116.41
C SER A 624 -39.97 -4.22 115.67
N PHE A 625 -38.80 -4.80 115.34
CA PHE A 625 -37.69 -4.16 114.58
C PHE A 625 -38.01 -4.00 113.07
N ASP A 626 -37.17 -3.23 112.39
CA ASP A 626 -37.18 -2.88 110.98
C ASP A 626 -35.84 -3.23 110.29
N ALA A 627 -35.61 -2.66 109.10
CA ALA A 627 -34.56 -3.04 108.17
C ALA A 627 -33.12 -2.58 108.50
N SER A 628 -32.77 -2.53 109.79
CA SER A 628 -31.38 -2.53 110.26
C SER A 628 -31.17 -3.30 111.58
N CYS A 629 -32.03 -4.28 111.91
CA CYS A 629 -32.11 -4.93 113.24
C CYS A 629 -32.39 -3.92 114.38
N GLU A 630 -33.16 -2.91 114.04
CA GLU A 630 -33.29 -1.63 114.75
C GLU A 630 -34.78 -1.25 114.79
N TYR A 631 -35.24 -0.44 115.76
CA TYR A 631 -36.66 -0.02 115.76
C TYR A 631 -36.84 1.48 115.77
N THR A 632 -37.42 1.95 114.68
CA THR A 632 -37.91 3.31 114.46
C THR A 632 -39.11 3.65 115.36
N LEU A 633 -38.89 4.41 116.43
CA LEU A 633 -39.92 4.88 117.38
C LEU A 633 -41.09 5.60 116.69
N LEU A 634 -42.32 5.24 117.07
CA LEU A 634 -43.57 5.80 116.54
C LEU A 634 -43.98 7.14 117.18
N ASP A 635 -45.05 7.73 116.63
CA ASP A 635 -45.62 9.02 117.04
C ASP A 635 -46.64 8.88 118.17
N TYR A 636 -46.34 9.51 119.31
CA TYR A 636 -47.19 9.57 120.48
C TYR A 636 -47.65 11.02 120.79
N THR A 637 -47.32 11.99 119.93
CA THR A 637 -47.72 13.40 120.06
C THR A 637 -49.23 13.59 120.03
N THR A 638 -49.94 12.75 119.29
CA THR A 638 -51.41 12.73 119.18
C THR A 638 -52.12 12.28 120.46
N MET A 639 -51.37 11.74 121.43
CA MET A 639 -51.86 11.38 122.76
C MET A 639 -51.65 12.52 123.80
N ALA A 640 -51.24 13.71 123.34
CA ALA A 640 -51.00 14.93 124.10
C ALA A 640 -51.91 16.09 123.61
N THR A 641 -51.95 17.21 124.34
CA THR A 641 -52.80 18.38 124.01
C THR A 641 -52.10 19.72 124.29
N ALA A 642 -52.35 20.75 123.46
CA ALA A 642 -51.64 22.04 123.45
C ALA A 642 -52.50 23.24 122.93
N ALA A 643 -52.07 24.48 123.18
CA ALA A 643 -52.72 25.73 122.69
C ALA A 643 -51.76 26.95 122.63
N ASP A 644 -52.11 27.98 121.83
CA ASP A 644 -51.29 29.19 121.52
C ASP A 644 -52.16 30.45 121.16
N ASN A 645 -51.55 31.63 120.90
CA ASN A 645 -52.20 32.87 120.45
C ASN A 645 -52.37 33.03 118.92
N CYS A 646 -51.56 32.38 118.08
CA CYS A 646 -51.62 32.52 116.62
C CYS A 646 -51.81 31.14 115.95
N GLY A 647 -53.07 30.77 115.75
CA GLY A 647 -53.42 29.45 115.22
C GLY A 647 -53.39 28.37 116.31
N THR A 648 -52.71 27.25 116.05
CA THR A 648 -52.78 26.05 116.90
C THR A 648 -51.38 25.50 117.21
N ALA A 649 -51.11 25.23 118.48
CA ALA A 649 -49.91 24.53 118.89
C ALA A 649 -49.90 23.06 118.42
N THR A 650 -48.90 22.73 117.62
CA THR A 650 -48.48 21.36 117.28
C THR A 650 -47.76 20.71 118.47
N ILE A 651 -47.42 19.42 118.36
CA ILE A 651 -46.63 18.70 119.35
C ILE A 651 -45.60 17.82 118.61
N ALA A 652 -44.36 17.80 119.12
CA ALA A 652 -43.20 17.05 118.65
C ALA A 652 -42.69 16.09 119.74
N GLN A 653 -41.69 15.25 119.41
CA GLN A 653 -41.22 14.16 120.28
C GLN A 653 -39.67 14.12 120.38
N SER A 654 -39.12 13.59 121.48
CA SER A 654 -37.68 13.42 121.71
C SER A 654 -37.38 12.24 122.68
N PRO A 655 -36.70 11.14 122.27
CA PRO A 655 -36.21 10.86 120.94
C PRO A 655 -37.34 10.88 119.93
N ALA A 656 -37.10 11.56 118.80
CA ALA A 656 -38.13 11.87 117.82
C ALA A 656 -38.80 10.61 117.28
N VAL A 657 -40.01 10.78 116.76
CA VAL A 657 -40.58 9.84 115.80
C VAL A 657 -39.55 9.61 114.70
N GLY A 658 -39.21 8.36 114.41
CA GLY A 658 -38.05 8.06 113.57
C GLY A 658 -36.81 7.60 114.33
N THR A 659 -36.72 7.79 115.65
CA THR A 659 -35.49 7.43 116.37
C THR A 659 -35.39 5.93 116.57
N VAL A 660 -34.29 5.39 116.05
CA VAL A 660 -33.93 3.99 116.11
C VAL A 660 -33.49 3.55 117.51
N ILE A 661 -34.05 2.43 117.98
CA ILE A 661 -33.70 1.79 119.25
C ILE A 661 -33.42 0.29 119.06
N THR A 662 -32.31 -0.21 119.60
CA THR A 662 -31.95 -1.65 119.63
C THR A 662 -32.32 -2.32 120.97
N ALA A 663 -32.83 -1.54 121.92
CA ALA A 663 -33.27 -1.96 123.26
C ALA A 663 -34.32 -0.96 123.80
N SER A 664 -34.89 -1.21 124.98
CA SER A 664 -35.90 -0.32 125.59
C SER A 664 -35.42 1.13 125.80
N GLN A 665 -36.30 2.11 125.54
CA GLN A 665 -35.97 3.54 125.52
C GLN A 665 -37.06 4.44 126.14
N VAL A 666 -36.64 5.60 126.68
CA VAL A 666 -37.47 6.68 127.26
C VAL A 666 -37.77 7.76 126.19
N ILE A 667 -38.95 8.37 126.24
CA ILE A 667 -39.52 9.35 125.31
C ILE A 667 -39.98 10.64 126.01
N THR A 668 -39.95 11.76 125.30
CA THR A 668 -40.36 13.13 125.69
C THR A 668 -41.29 13.70 124.61
N LEU A 669 -42.26 14.56 124.95
CA LEU A 669 -43.05 15.36 124.00
C LEU A 669 -42.84 16.86 124.25
N THR A 670 -43.00 17.67 123.21
CA THR A 670 -42.75 19.12 123.19
C THR A 670 -43.83 19.82 122.37
N ALA A 671 -44.63 20.74 122.93
CA ALA A 671 -45.55 21.55 122.13
C ALA A 671 -44.78 22.62 121.36
N THR A 672 -45.24 22.94 120.14
CA THR A 672 -44.68 23.96 119.27
C THR A 672 -45.79 24.69 118.50
N ASP A 673 -45.92 26.00 118.64
CA ASP A 673 -46.85 26.84 117.83
C ASP A 673 -46.42 27.01 116.37
N GLY A 674 -47.28 27.66 115.57
CA GLY A 674 -47.00 27.97 114.17
C GLY A 674 -45.84 28.97 113.97
N ALA A 675 -45.44 29.64 115.05
CA ALA A 675 -44.27 30.52 115.12
C ALA A 675 -42.95 29.75 115.37
N GLY A 676 -42.99 28.63 116.09
CA GLY A 676 -41.82 27.78 116.35
C GLY A 676 -41.32 27.76 117.81
N ASN A 677 -42.13 28.19 118.77
CA ASN A 677 -41.78 28.31 120.18
C ASN A 677 -42.32 27.16 121.05
N THR A 678 -41.70 26.82 122.20
CA THR A 678 -41.83 25.45 122.79
C THR A 678 -41.97 25.25 124.33
N GLU A 679 -42.53 24.09 124.77
CA GLU A 679 -42.73 23.57 126.18
C GLU A 679 -42.93 22.00 126.28
N THR A 680 -42.69 21.25 127.40
CA THR A 680 -42.39 19.74 127.38
C THR A 680 -42.95 18.72 128.47
N CYS A 681 -42.93 17.36 128.23
CA CYS A 681 -43.24 16.21 129.18
C CYS A 681 -42.78 14.75 128.71
N THR A 682 -43.02 13.56 129.37
CA THR A 682 -42.32 12.21 129.09
C THR A 682 -43.04 10.81 129.31
N PHE A 683 -42.58 9.67 128.68
CA PHE A 683 -42.98 8.19 128.82
C PHE A 683 -41.96 7.14 128.18
N ASN A 684 -42.25 5.83 127.84
CA ASN A 684 -41.26 4.77 127.38
C ASN A 684 -41.69 3.68 126.28
N VAL A 685 -40.77 2.90 125.61
CA VAL A 685 -41.02 1.88 124.49
C VAL A 685 -40.00 0.65 124.36
N ILE A 686 -40.31 -0.52 123.69
CA ILE A 686 -39.48 -1.80 123.57
C ILE A 686 -39.68 -2.74 122.28
N PRO A 687 -38.64 -3.26 121.50
CA PRO A 687 -38.73 -3.96 120.15
C PRO A 687 -38.14 -5.41 119.84
N SER A 688 -38.38 -6.03 118.62
CA SER A 688 -37.77 -7.30 118.04
C SER A 688 -38.05 -7.68 116.51
N ASP A 689 -37.17 -8.36 115.73
CA ASP A 689 -37.15 -8.55 114.21
C ASP A 689 -37.93 -9.75 113.58
N ASP A 690 -38.41 -9.59 112.31
CA ASP A 690 -39.12 -10.63 111.50
C ASP A 690 -39.18 -10.49 109.94
N THR A 691 -38.38 -9.65 109.24
CA THR A 691 -38.57 -9.36 107.78
C THR A 691 -37.68 -10.16 106.78
N LYS A 692 -37.78 -9.85 105.47
CA LYS A 692 -37.15 -10.55 104.32
C LYS A 692 -36.06 -9.70 103.62
N PRO A 693 -35.07 -10.34 102.92
CA PRO A 693 -34.11 -9.64 102.09
C PRO A 693 -34.70 -9.06 100.80
N THR A 694 -33.99 -8.08 100.23
CA THR A 694 -34.28 -7.49 98.92
C THR A 694 -33.17 -7.80 97.91
N ILE A 695 -33.52 -7.94 96.62
CA ILE A 695 -32.56 -8.20 95.54
C ILE A 695 -32.92 -7.40 94.28
N THR A 696 -31.92 -6.74 93.70
CA THR A 696 -31.99 -6.00 92.44
C THR A 696 -31.21 -6.76 91.37
N CYS A 697 -31.88 -7.14 90.29
CA CYS A 697 -31.27 -7.82 89.14
C CYS A 697 -30.59 -6.82 88.19
N PRO A 698 -29.61 -7.28 87.38
CA PRO A 698 -29.15 -6.51 86.22
C PRO A 698 -30.28 -6.32 85.20
N ALA A 699 -30.09 -5.38 84.27
CA ALA A 699 -30.98 -5.23 83.12
C ALA A 699 -30.86 -6.41 82.14
N ASP A 700 -31.83 -6.54 81.23
CA ASP A 700 -31.82 -7.55 80.17
C ASP A 700 -30.52 -7.50 79.34
N GLN A 701 -30.01 -8.67 78.95
CA GLN A 701 -28.70 -8.86 78.34
C GLN A 701 -28.85 -9.35 76.90
N ASN A 702 -28.56 -8.50 75.91
CA ASN A 702 -28.44 -8.92 74.51
C ASN A 702 -27.07 -9.56 74.27
N VAL A 703 -27.05 -10.71 73.59
CA VAL A 703 -25.84 -11.48 73.29
C VAL A 703 -25.92 -12.11 71.90
N SER A 704 -24.79 -12.43 71.27
CA SER A 704 -24.75 -13.16 70.00
C SER A 704 -24.83 -14.68 70.23
N PHE A 705 -25.41 -15.42 69.28
CA PHE A 705 -25.29 -16.88 69.22
C PHE A 705 -23.86 -17.33 68.88
N ASP A 706 -23.49 -18.55 69.28
CA ASP A 706 -22.33 -19.27 68.74
C ASP A 706 -22.67 -20.00 67.42
N THR A 707 -21.67 -20.68 66.84
CA THR A 707 -21.74 -21.39 65.55
C THR A 707 -22.68 -22.61 65.53
N SER A 708 -23.54 -22.76 66.53
CA SER A 708 -24.48 -23.87 66.72
C SER A 708 -25.93 -23.41 66.89
N CYS A 709 -26.23 -22.11 66.70
CA CYS A 709 -27.47 -21.44 67.15
C CYS A 709 -27.70 -21.48 68.68
N GLU A 710 -26.63 -21.54 69.46
CA GLU A 710 -26.71 -21.72 70.91
C GLU A 710 -25.89 -20.65 71.65
N TYR A 711 -26.28 -20.33 72.88
CA TYR A 711 -25.54 -19.44 73.79
C TYR A 711 -25.40 -20.09 75.16
N THR A 712 -24.19 -20.08 75.72
CA THR A 712 -23.92 -20.64 77.05
C THR A 712 -24.00 -19.57 78.13
N LEU A 713 -24.97 -19.70 79.04
CA LEU A 713 -25.25 -18.73 80.10
C LEU A 713 -24.07 -18.57 81.07
N LEU A 714 -23.66 -17.31 81.29
CA LEU A 714 -22.59 -16.92 82.20
C LEU A 714 -23.06 -16.81 83.66
N ASP A 715 -22.16 -16.37 84.54
CA ASP A 715 -22.48 -16.07 85.95
C ASP A 715 -22.91 -14.60 86.10
N TYR A 716 -24.21 -14.40 86.30
CA TYR A 716 -24.81 -13.09 86.51
C TYR A 716 -25.04 -12.77 87.99
N THR A 717 -24.66 -13.65 88.92
CA THR A 717 -24.85 -13.42 90.38
C THR A 717 -24.05 -12.21 90.86
N THR A 718 -22.89 -11.95 90.25
CA THR A 718 -22.01 -10.80 90.55
C THR A 718 -22.52 -9.46 90.00
N LEU A 719 -23.54 -9.49 89.12
CA LEU A 719 -24.16 -8.30 88.53
C LEU A 719 -25.46 -7.89 89.23
N ALA A 720 -25.93 -8.69 90.19
CA ALA A 720 -27.05 -8.35 91.06
C ALA A 720 -26.56 -7.85 92.43
N THR A 721 -27.35 -7.01 93.06
CA THR A 721 -27.12 -6.56 94.44
C THR A 721 -28.24 -7.05 95.33
N ALA A 722 -27.90 -7.67 96.45
CA ALA A 722 -28.85 -8.08 97.49
C ALA A 722 -28.51 -7.37 98.80
N ALA A 723 -29.53 -6.78 99.42
CA ALA A 723 -29.44 -6.08 100.69
C ALA A 723 -30.53 -6.61 101.61
N ASP A 724 -30.14 -7.00 102.82
CA ASP A 724 -31.06 -7.54 103.80
C ASP A 724 -31.33 -6.56 104.95
N ASN A 725 -32.48 -6.75 105.58
CA ASN A 725 -32.95 -6.02 106.75
C ASN A 725 -32.05 -6.23 107.98
N CYS A 726 -31.33 -7.35 108.09
CA CYS A 726 -30.35 -7.58 109.15
C CYS A 726 -29.17 -8.49 108.70
N GLY A 727 -28.48 -8.10 107.62
CA GLY A 727 -27.17 -8.69 107.30
C GLY A 727 -26.79 -8.66 105.83
N THR A 728 -25.92 -9.61 105.44
CA THR A 728 -25.50 -9.83 104.05
C THR A 728 -26.22 -11.05 103.49
N ALA A 729 -27.13 -10.84 102.54
CA ALA A 729 -27.78 -11.93 101.83
C ALA A 729 -26.83 -12.61 100.81
N THR A 730 -27.04 -13.90 100.58
CA THR A 730 -26.32 -14.71 99.58
C THR A 730 -27.15 -14.90 98.31
N ILE A 731 -26.54 -14.72 97.13
CA ILE A 731 -27.21 -14.77 95.82
C ILE A 731 -26.93 -16.11 95.11
N THR A 732 -27.94 -16.67 94.46
CA THR A 732 -27.83 -17.86 93.60
C THR A 732 -28.60 -17.69 92.28
N GLN A 733 -28.23 -18.43 91.23
CA GLN A 733 -28.74 -18.28 89.86
C GLN A 733 -29.42 -19.55 89.33
N ILE A 734 -30.56 -19.38 88.65
CA ILE A 734 -31.28 -20.44 87.88
C ILE A 734 -31.79 -19.83 86.56
N PRO A 735 -31.57 -20.43 85.37
CA PRO A 735 -30.76 -21.62 85.10
C PRO A 735 -29.29 -21.43 85.44
N ALA A 736 -28.65 -22.52 85.89
CA ALA A 736 -27.28 -22.47 86.40
C ALA A 736 -26.27 -22.06 85.32
N VAL A 737 -25.15 -21.48 85.75
CA VAL A 737 -24.00 -21.12 84.91
C VAL A 737 -23.57 -22.33 84.07
N GLY A 738 -23.36 -22.14 82.78
CA GLY A 738 -23.09 -23.21 81.81
C GLY A 738 -24.34 -23.85 81.19
N THR A 739 -25.56 -23.38 81.49
CA THR A 739 -26.77 -23.82 80.79
C THR A 739 -26.80 -23.22 79.38
N VAL A 740 -27.05 -24.04 78.37
CA VAL A 740 -27.15 -23.64 76.96
C VAL A 740 -28.58 -23.23 76.61
N ILE A 741 -28.75 -22.16 75.84
CA ILE A 741 -30.03 -21.62 75.39
C ILE A 741 -30.03 -21.33 73.87
N ALA A 742 -31.16 -21.56 73.22
CA ALA A 742 -31.37 -21.33 71.77
C ALA A 742 -32.44 -20.24 71.49
N ALA A 743 -32.85 -19.50 72.52
CA ALA A 743 -33.84 -18.42 72.47
C ALA A 743 -33.76 -17.57 73.74
N SER A 744 -34.48 -16.45 73.79
CA SER A 744 -34.61 -15.58 74.98
C SER A 744 -35.00 -16.37 76.23
N GLN A 745 -34.12 -16.40 77.23
CA GLN A 745 -34.31 -17.13 78.47
C GLN A 745 -34.38 -16.17 79.67
N VAL A 746 -35.43 -16.32 80.48
CA VAL A 746 -35.54 -15.64 81.77
C VAL A 746 -34.54 -16.27 82.75
N ILE A 747 -33.66 -15.46 83.31
CA ILE A 747 -32.76 -15.81 84.41
C ILE A 747 -33.39 -15.33 85.71
N THR A 748 -33.42 -16.20 86.72
CA THR A 748 -33.90 -15.90 88.08
C THR A 748 -32.71 -15.88 89.03
N LEU A 749 -32.57 -14.81 89.79
CA LEU A 749 -31.60 -14.67 90.87
C LEU A 749 -32.35 -14.68 92.21
N THR A 750 -31.82 -15.42 93.19
CA THR A 750 -32.46 -15.63 94.51
C THR A 750 -31.51 -15.20 95.62
N ALA A 751 -31.96 -14.29 96.48
CA ALA A 751 -31.27 -13.87 97.69
C ALA A 751 -31.78 -14.64 98.93
N THR A 752 -30.89 -14.95 99.88
CA THR A 752 -31.21 -15.57 101.17
C THR A 752 -30.42 -14.90 102.29
N ASP A 753 -31.09 -14.48 103.36
CA ASP A 753 -30.48 -13.76 104.50
C ASP A 753 -29.83 -14.69 105.56
N GLY A 754 -29.44 -14.11 106.70
CA GLY A 754 -28.86 -14.83 107.84
C GLY A 754 -29.88 -15.47 108.81
N ASN A 755 -31.15 -15.06 108.77
CA ASN A 755 -32.22 -15.52 109.66
C ASN A 755 -33.09 -16.64 109.02
N GLY A 756 -32.98 -16.84 107.71
CA GLY A 756 -33.61 -17.90 106.93
C GLY A 756 -34.62 -17.44 105.86
N ASN A 757 -34.76 -16.13 105.62
CA ASN A 757 -35.73 -15.59 104.69
C ASN A 757 -35.16 -15.42 103.27
N THR A 758 -36.04 -15.46 102.26
CA THR A 758 -35.63 -15.50 100.84
C THR A 758 -36.51 -14.63 99.94
N GLU A 759 -35.91 -14.06 98.89
CA GLU A 759 -36.62 -13.27 97.87
C GLU A 759 -35.93 -13.36 96.49
N THR A 760 -36.65 -13.07 95.40
CA THR A 760 -36.15 -13.29 94.03
C THR A 760 -36.35 -12.11 93.08
N CYS A 761 -35.52 -12.04 92.03
CA CYS A 761 -35.71 -11.15 90.87
C CYS A 761 -35.42 -11.89 89.55
N THR A 762 -35.84 -11.31 88.43
CA THR A 762 -35.64 -11.89 87.08
C THR A 762 -35.25 -10.86 86.04
N PHE A 763 -34.46 -11.27 85.06
CA PHE A 763 -34.12 -10.52 83.84
C PHE A 763 -33.99 -11.49 82.65
N ASN A 764 -34.03 -11.01 81.41
CA ASN A 764 -33.85 -11.83 80.21
C ASN A 764 -32.39 -11.85 79.75
N VAL A 765 -31.89 -13.01 79.31
CA VAL A 765 -30.77 -13.09 78.37
C VAL A 765 -31.37 -13.38 76.99
N ILE A 766 -31.14 -12.47 76.05
CA ILE A 766 -31.72 -12.47 74.72
C ILE A 766 -30.60 -12.74 73.72
N PRO A 767 -30.35 -14.01 73.34
CA PRO A 767 -29.47 -14.32 72.24
C PRO A 767 -30.15 -13.96 70.91
N ALA A 768 -29.39 -13.32 70.03
CA ALA A 768 -29.78 -12.96 68.68
C ALA A 768 -28.64 -13.32 67.71
N ASP A 769 -28.94 -13.36 66.42
CA ASP A 769 -27.93 -13.51 65.38
C ASP A 769 -27.70 -12.15 64.70
N ASP A 770 -26.59 -11.51 65.07
CA ASP A 770 -26.14 -10.22 64.53
C ASP A 770 -24.96 -10.37 63.56
N THR A 771 -24.50 -11.60 63.37
CA THR A 771 -23.51 -12.00 62.36
C THR A 771 -24.17 -12.15 60.99
N LYS A 772 -23.46 -11.77 59.94
CA LYS A 772 -23.96 -11.91 58.56
C LYS A 772 -23.61 -13.29 57.97
N PRO A 773 -24.49 -13.87 57.14
CA PRO A 773 -24.17 -15.06 56.35
C PRO A 773 -23.01 -14.80 55.38
N THR A 774 -22.13 -15.78 55.25
CA THR A 774 -21.02 -15.75 54.27
C THR A 774 -21.47 -16.37 52.96
N ILE A 775 -21.23 -15.69 51.82
CA ILE A 775 -21.50 -16.23 50.49
C ILE A 775 -20.24 -16.16 49.61
N THR A 776 -19.93 -17.27 48.94
CA THR A 776 -18.94 -17.32 47.85
C THR A 776 -19.68 -17.54 46.54
N CYS A 777 -19.56 -16.59 45.62
CA CYS A 777 -20.13 -16.69 44.28
C CYS A 777 -19.36 -17.71 43.41
N PRO A 778 -20.00 -18.27 42.36
CA PRO A 778 -19.26 -18.88 41.27
C PRO A 778 -18.35 -17.85 40.58
N ALA A 779 -17.33 -18.33 39.86
CA ALA A 779 -16.54 -17.49 38.98
C ALA A 779 -17.37 -16.96 37.80
N ASP A 780 -16.88 -15.92 37.12
CA ASP A 780 -17.49 -15.37 35.91
C ASP A 780 -17.79 -16.45 34.86
N GLN A 781 -18.95 -16.34 34.22
CA GLN A 781 -19.51 -17.35 33.32
C GLN A 781 -19.48 -16.82 31.88
N ASN A 782 -18.71 -17.48 31.01
CA ASN A 782 -18.71 -17.19 29.57
C ASN A 782 -19.62 -18.18 28.85
N VAL A 783 -20.64 -17.70 28.15
CA VAL A 783 -21.73 -18.51 27.56
C VAL A 783 -21.96 -18.14 26.10
N SER A 784 -22.64 -19.00 25.33
CA SER A 784 -23.03 -18.70 23.95
C SER A 784 -24.44 -18.13 23.86
N PHE A 785 -24.66 -17.23 22.90
CA PHE A 785 -26.00 -16.81 22.48
C PHE A 785 -26.80 -17.96 21.84
N ASP A 786 -28.13 -17.80 21.82
CA ASP A 786 -29.03 -18.63 21.02
C ASP A 786 -29.20 -18.11 19.57
N THR A 787 -30.15 -18.68 18.83
CA THR A 787 -30.46 -18.32 17.42
C THR A 787 -31.14 -16.95 17.23
N SER A 788 -31.17 -16.11 18.27
CA SER A 788 -31.83 -14.80 18.30
C SER A 788 -30.89 -13.68 18.77
N CYS A 789 -29.59 -13.96 18.96
CA CYS A 789 -28.64 -13.13 19.73
C CYS A 789 -29.03 -12.93 21.21
N GLU A 790 -29.79 -13.87 21.79
CA GLU A 790 -30.28 -13.75 23.17
C GLU A 790 -29.69 -14.87 24.05
N TYR A 791 -29.46 -14.57 25.33
CA TYR A 791 -29.15 -15.59 26.34
C TYR A 791 -30.13 -15.47 27.51
N THR A 792 -30.77 -16.57 27.88
CA THR A 792 -31.68 -16.62 29.03
C THR A 792 -30.89 -16.99 30.29
N LEU A 793 -30.82 -16.08 31.27
CA LEU A 793 -30.14 -16.31 32.54
C LEU A 793 -30.70 -17.53 33.27
N LEU A 794 -29.81 -18.48 33.55
CA LEU A 794 -30.10 -19.70 34.30
C LEU A 794 -30.19 -19.44 35.81
N ASP A 795 -30.44 -20.50 36.59
CA ASP A 795 -30.43 -20.49 38.05
C ASP A 795 -29.01 -20.77 38.59
N TYR A 796 -28.34 -19.70 39.00
CA TYR A 796 -27.01 -19.73 39.60
C TYR A 796 -27.04 -19.83 41.14
N THR A 797 -28.21 -19.84 41.78
CA THR A 797 -28.31 -19.94 43.25
C THR A 797 -27.70 -21.23 43.77
N THR A 798 -27.79 -22.31 42.99
CA THR A 798 -27.20 -23.63 43.29
C THR A 798 -25.69 -23.72 43.08
N MET A 799 -25.07 -22.70 42.47
CA MET A 799 -23.61 -22.64 42.20
C MET A 799 -22.84 -21.82 43.22
N ALA A 800 -23.52 -21.05 44.08
CA ALA A 800 -22.90 -20.37 45.20
C ALA A 800 -22.89 -21.26 46.46
N THR A 801 -21.83 -21.16 47.25
CA THR A 801 -21.81 -21.71 48.61
C THR A 801 -22.11 -20.60 49.61
N ALA A 802 -23.33 -20.60 50.15
CA ALA A 802 -23.69 -19.81 51.31
C ALA A 802 -23.52 -20.66 52.58
N THR A 803 -22.83 -20.11 53.58
CA THR A 803 -22.62 -20.71 54.90
C THR A 803 -22.81 -19.67 55.97
N ASP A 804 -23.47 -20.05 57.05
CA ASP A 804 -23.89 -19.15 58.11
C ASP A 804 -23.59 -19.76 59.48
N ASN A 805 -23.45 -18.94 60.52
CA ASN A 805 -23.20 -19.42 61.88
C ASN A 805 -24.46 -19.94 62.58
N CYS A 806 -25.66 -19.52 62.17
CA CYS A 806 -26.92 -19.97 62.74
C CYS A 806 -28.01 -20.26 61.69
N GLY A 807 -27.78 -21.33 60.93
CA GLY A 807 -28.85 -22.08 60.26
C GLY A 807 -28.68 -22.22 58.76
N THR A 808 -29.80 -22.18 58.04
CA THR A 808 -29.83 -22.34 56.57
C THR A 808 -30.10 -21.01 55.89
N ALA A 809 -29.05 -20.31 55.51
CA ALA A 809 -29.19 -19.11 54.71
C ALA A 809 -29.76 -19.44 53.32
N THR A 810 -30.74 -18.64 52.91
CA THR A 810 -31.39 -18.73 51.60
C THR A 810 -30.61 -17.91 50.58
N VAL A 811 -30.58 -18.32 49.31
CA VAL A 811 -29.89 -17.59 48.23
C VAL A 811 -30.91 -17.17 47.19
N THR A 812 -30.84 -15.91 46.76
CA THR A 812 -31.70 -15.32 45.73
C THR A 812 -30.86 -14.64 44.65
N GLN A 813 -31.38 -14.56 43.43
CA GLN A 813 -30.66 -14.09 42.24
C GLN A 813 -31.33 -12.84 41.64
N SER A 814 -30.51 -11.85 41.28
CA SER A 814 -30.92 -10.69 40.48
C SER A 814 -29.87 -10.40 39.39
N PRO A 815 -30.26 -10.25 38.09
CA PRO A 815 -31.61 -10.40 37.55
C PRO A 815 -32.17 -11.82 37.68
N ALA A 816 -33.49 -11.93 37.79
CA ALA A 816 -34.17 -13.20 38.07
C ALA A 816 -33.96 -14.25 36.97
N VAL A 817 -34.01 -15.53 37.35
CA VAL A 817 -33.95 -16.67 36.43
C VAL A 817 -35.01 -16.52 35.33
N GLY A 818 -34.60 -16.71 34.07
CA GLY A 818 -35.45 -16.45 32.90
C GLY A 818 -35.32 -15.03 32.32
N THR A 819 -34.52 -14.14 32.92
CA THR A 819 -34.22 -12.83 32.31
C THR A 819 -33.35 -13.01 31.07
N VAL A 820 -33.77 -12.42 29.95
CA VAL A 820 -32.99 -12.40 28.70
C VAL A 820 -31.94 -11.29 28.75
N ILE A 821 -30.72 -11.61 28.31
CA ILE A 821 -29.60 -10.67 28.18
C ILE A 821 -28.98 -10.74 26.77
N THR A 822 -28.54 -9.58 26.27
CA THR A 822 -27.90 -9.39 24.95
C THR A 822 -26.47 -8.84 25.05
N ALA A 823 -25.96 -8.69 26.28
CA ALA A 823 -24.63 -8.19 26.61
C ALA A 823 -24.19 -8.77 27.97
N SER A 824 -22.94 -8.52 28.38
CA SER A 824 -22.43 -8.93 29.69
C SER A 824 -23.28 -8.34 30.82
N GLN A 825 -23.83 -9.20 31.67
CA GLN A 825 -24.70 -8.84 32.78
C GLN A 825 -24.06 -9.25 34.11
N VAL A 826 -23.94 -8.29 35.04
CA VAL A 826 -23.61 -8.60 36.44
C VAL A 826 -24.78 -9.33 37.06
N VAL A 827 -24.55 -10.53 37.59
CA VAL A 827 -25.51 -11.27 38.40
C VAL A 827 -25.13 -11.12 39.87
N THR A 828 -26.04 -10.55 40.65
CA THR A 828 -25.93 -10.46 42.10
C THR A 828 -26.64 -11.66 42.73
N LEU A 829 -25.92 -12.38 43.58
CA LEU A 829 -26.49 -13.37 44.49
C LEU A 829 -26.56 -12.75 45.88
N THR A 830 -27.77 -12.62 46.40
CA THR A 830 -28.04 -12.15 47.76
C THR A 830 -28.37 -13.35 48.62
N THR A 831 -27.60 -13.56 49.69
CA THR A 831 -27.97 -14.51 50.73
C THR A 831 -28.63 -13.80 51.91
N THR A 832 -29.60 -14.48 52.53
CA THR A 832 -30.34 -14.02 53.70
C THR A 832 -30.50 -15.17 54.68
N ASP A 833 -30.08 -14.98 55.93
CA ASP A 833 -30.19 -15.96 57.02
C ASP A 833 -31.62 -16.09 57.58
N GLY A 834 -31.77 -16.77 58.72
CA GLY A 834 -33.05 -16.93 59.41
C GLY A 834 -33.48 -15.73 60.28
N ALA A 835 -32.58 -14.80 60.60
CA ALA A 835 -32.81 -13.60 61.40
C ALA A 835 -33.12 -12.36 60.54
N GLY A 836 -32.73 -12.37 59.27
CA GLY A 836 -32.88 -11.30 58.30
C GLY A 836 -31.59 -10.56 57.94
N ASN A 837 -30.41 -10.98 58.40
CA ASN A 837 -29.17 -10.36 57.94
C ASN A 837 -28.86 -10.79 56.51
N THR A 838 -28.27 -9.87 55.73
CA THR A 838 -28.02 -10.08 54.31
C THR A 838 -26.56 -9.82 53.94
N GLU A 839 -26.06 -10.64 53.02
CA GLU A 839 -24.79 -10.39 52.35
C GLU A 839 -24.88 -10.73 50.86
N THR A 840 -24.04 -10.08 50.06
CA THR A 840 -24.10 -10.14 48.59
C THR A 840 -22.77 -10.48 47.98
N CYS A 841 -22.79 -11.25 46.90
CA CYS A 841 -21.66 -11.36 45.98
C CYS A 841 -22.12 -11.17 44.53
N THR A 842 -21.19 -10.83 43.65
CA THR A 842 -21.44 -10.58 42.24
C THR A 842 -20.46 -11.35 41.37
N PHE A 843 -20.93 -11.78 40.21
CA PHE A 843 -20.10 -12.33 39.13
C PHE A 843 -20.71 -11.91 37.78
N ASN A 844 -19.92 -11.93 36.71
CA ASN A 844 -20.38 -11.59 35.37
C ASN A 844 -20.90 -12.83 34.64
N VAL A 845 -22.05 -12.70 33.96
CA VAL A 845 -22.44 -13.61 32.88
C VAL A 845 -22.23 -12.89 31.56
N THR A 846 -21.22 -13.31 30.81
CA THR A 846 -20.85 -12.76 29.50
C THR A 846 -21.33 -13.71 28.41
N PRO A 847 -22.43 -13.41 27.72
CA PRO A 847 -22.75 -14.07 26.47
C PRO A 847 -21.85 -13.51 25.35
N ALA A 848 -21.28 -14.41 24.58
CA ALA A 848 -20.47 -14.10 23.40
C ALA A 848 -20.86 -15.07 22.29
N ASP A 849 -20.84 -14.66 21.02
CA ASP A 849 -20.96 -15.64 19.95
C ASP A 849 -19.62 -16.30 19.68
N ASN A 850 -19.56 -17.61 19.94
CA ASN A 850 -18.40 -18.47 19.75
C ASN A 850 -18.62 -19.48 18.62
N THR A 851 -19.72 -19.32 17.89
CA THR A 851 -20.20 -20.21 16.84
C THR A 851 -19.80 -19.61 15.50
N LYS A 852 -19.44 -20.45 14.53
CA LYS A 852 -19.02 -19.97 13.21
C LYS A 852 -20.23 -19.81 12.27
N PRO A 853 -20.23 -18.80 11.40
CA PRO A 853 -21.25 -18.67 10.37
C PRO A 853 -21.18 -19.83 9.39
N THR A 854 -22.35 -20.31 8.96
CA THR A 854 -22.45 -21.28 7.87
C THR A 854 -22.42 -20.54 6.54
N ILE A 855 -21.56 -20.96 5.61
CA ILE A 855 -21.49 -20.40 4.25
C ILE A 855 -21.59 -21.51 3.20
N THR A 856 -22.46 -21.30 2.21
CA THR A 856 -22.56 -22.16 1.02
C THR A 856 -22.17 -21.34 -0.20
N CYS A 857 -21.10 -21.77 -0.89
CA CYS A 857 -20.63 -21.14 -2.12
C CYS A 857 -21.53 -21.47 -3.32
N PRO A 858 -21.49 -20.65 -4.38
CA PRO A 858 -21.97 -21.06 -5.71
C PRO A 858 -21.17 -22.25 -6.24
N SER A 859 -21.67 -22.87 -7.31
CA SER A 859 -20.86 -23.82 -8.11
C SER A 859 -19.71 -23.10 -8.82
N ASP A 860 -18.77 -23.87 -9.36
CA ASP A 860 -17.79 -23.38 -10.34
C ASP A 860 -18.47 -22.59 -11.48
N GLN A 861 -17.79 -21.55 -11.95
CA GLN A 861 -18.28 -20.56 -12.90
C GLN A 861 -17.44 -20.60 -14.19
N ASN A 862 -18.04 -21.03 -15.30
CA ASN A 862 -17.43 -20.93 -16.63
C ASN A 862 -17.73 -19.55 -17.22
N VAL A 863 -16.71 -18.88 -17.75
CA VAL A 863 -16.81 -17.52 -18.31
C VAL A 863 -15.94 -17.38 -19.56
N SER A 864 -16.28 -16.46 -20.46
CA SER A 864 -15.47 -16.17 -21.65
C SER A 864 -14.37 -15.15 -21.33
N PHE A 865 -13.22 -15.26 -21.99
CA PHE A 865 -12.20 -14.20 -22.02
C PHE A 865 -12.68 -12.98 -22.83
N ASP A 866 -12.08 -11.83 -22.58
CA ASP A 866 -12.25 -10.63 -23.40
C ASP A 866 -11.32 -10.61 -24.64
N THR A 867 -11.25 -9.45 -25.30
CA THR A 867 -10.42 -9.22 -26.50
C THR A 867 -8.90 -9.14 -26.23
N SER A 868 -8.44 -9.49 -25.03
CA SER A 868 -7.04 -9.45 -24.60
C SER A 868 -6.59 -10.73 -23.87
N CYS A 869 -7.36 -11.82 -23.93
CA CYS A 869 -7.23 -13.01 -23.06
C CYS A 869 -7.33 -12.72 -21.55
N GLU A 870 -8.06 -11.69 -21.15
CA GLU A 870 -8.23 -11.32 -19.75
C GLU A 870 -9.69 -11.51 -19.32
N TYR A 871 -9.89 -11.87 -18.05
CA TYR A 871 -11.20 -11.87 -17.42
C TYR A 871 -11.11 -11.11 -16.09
N THR A 872 -11.95 -10.09 -15.94
CA THR A 872 -12.02 -9.30 -14.71
C THR A 872 -13.01 -9.97 -13.75
N LEU A 873 -12.53 -10.39 -12.57
CA LEU A 873 -13.37 -11.04 -11.56
C LEU A 873 -14.50 -10.12 -11.09
N LEU A 874 -15.73 -10.63 -11.22
CA LEU A 874 -16.94 -9.98 -10.71
C LEU A 874 -17.09 -10.16 -9.19
N ASP A 875 -18.14 -9.56 -8.64
CA ASP A 875 -18.60 -9.80 -7.28
C ASP A 875 -19.43 -11.10 -7.23
N TYR A 876 -18.88 -12.12 -6.58
CA TYR A 876 -19.52 -13.40 -6.34
C TYR A 876 -20.05 -13.54 -4.90
N THR A 877 -19.87 -12.53 -4.03
CA THR A 877 -20.38 -12.57 -2.65
C THR A 877 -21.91 -12.70 -2.64
N VAL A 878 -22.58 -12.04 -3.58
CA VAL A 878 -24.03 -12.08 -3.81
C VAL A 878 -24.58 -13.44 -4.26
N LEU A 879 -23.72 -14.39 -4.63
CA LEU A 879 -24.12 -15.75 -5.01
C LEU A 879 -23.95 -16.78 -3.89
N ALA A 880 -23.29 -16.42 -2.79
CA ALA A 880 -23.19 -17.26 -1.61
C ALA A 880 -24.37 -17.01 -0.65
N THR A 881 -24.84 -18.06 0.01
CA THR A 881 -25.72 -17.92 1.16
C THR A 881 -24.91 -18.11 2.43
N ALA A 882 -24.69 -17.02 3.17
CA ALA A 882 -24.17 -17.07 4.53
C ALA A 882 -25.32 -16.91 5.53
N ALA A 883 -25.35 -17.75 6.55
CA ALA A 883 -26.33 -17.74 7.63
C ALA A 883 -25.66 -18.08 8.95
N ASP A 884 -26.01 -17.33 9.99
CA ASP A 884 -25.42 -17.42 11.32
C ASP A 884 -26.52 -17.59 12.39
N ASN A 885 -26.16 -17.99 13.61
CA ASN A 885 -27.11 -18.03 14.72
C ASN A 885 -27.36 -16.65 15.34
N CYS A 886 -26.38 -15.74 15.35
CA CYS A 886 -26.52 -14.38 15.85
C CYS A 886 -26.35 -13.33 14.73
N GLY A 887 -27.44 -13.11 14.00
CA GLY A 887 -27.57 -11.98 13.07
C GLY A 887 -27.16 -12.32 11.64
N THR A 888 -26.40 -11.42 11.01
CA THR A 888 -26.06 -11.51 9.58
C THR A 888 -24.55 -11.55 9.37
N ALA A 889 -24.04 -12.68 8.90
CA ALA A 889 -22.65 -12.78 8.48
C ALA A 889 -22.39 -11.95 7.22
N THR A 890 -21.33 -11.14 7.26
CA THR A 890 -20.80 -10.40 6.11
C THR A 890 -19.96 -11.34 5.24
N VAL A 891 -20.09 -11.27 3.92
CA VAL A 891 -19.31 -12.10 2.99
C VAL A 891 -18.29 -11.24 2.27
N THR A 892 -17.04 -11.71 2.24
CA THR A 892 -15.92 -11.08 1.52
C THR A 892 -15.30 -12.05 0.52
N GLN A 893 -14.65 -11.52 -0.52
CA GLN A 893 -14.11 -12.29 -1.64
C GLN A 893 -12.59 -12.10 -1.79
N SER A 894 -11.87 -13.19 -2.05
CA SER A 894 -10.46 -13.17 -2.44
C SER A 894 -10.19 -14.17 -3.59
N PRO A 895 -9.51 -13.78 -4.70
CA PRO A 895 -9.04 -12.43 -5.01
C PRO A 895 -10.17 -11.41 -5.20
N ALA A 896 -9.87 -10.14 -4.88
CA ALA A 896 -10.87 -9.08 -4.83
C ALA A 896 -11.55 -8.82 -6.18
N VAL A 897 -12.77 -8.30 -6.14
CA VAL A 897 -13.52 -7.82 -7.31
C VAL A 897 -12.68 -6.82 -8.10
N GLY A 898 -12.64 -6.96 -9.42
CA GLY A 898 -11.76 -6.19 -10.30
C GLY A 898 -10.36 -6.79 -10.52
N THR A 899 -10.00 -7.89 -9.85
CA THR A 899 -8.75 -8.61 -10.16
C THR A 899 -8.86 -9.27 -11.54
N VAL A 900 -7.86 -9.05 -12.39
CA VAL A 900 -7.74 -9.68 -13.71
C VAL A 900 -7.12 -11.06 -13.60
N ILE A 901 -7.67 -12.05 -14.31
CA ILE A 901 -7.16 -13.42 -14.42
C ILE A 901 -7.01 -13.86 -15.88
N THR A 902 -5.96 -14.65 -16.14
CA THR A 902 -5.62 -15.23 -17.46
C THR A 902 -5.66 -16.77 -17.46
N ALA A 903 -6.16 -17.37 -16.37
CA ALA A 903 -6.29 -18.81 -16.16
C ALA A 903 -7.35 -19.11 -15.08
N SER A 904 -7.72 -20.37 -14.92
CA SER A 904 -8.61 -20.83 -13.84
C SER A 904 -8.12 -20.38 -12.46
N GLN A 905 -8.95 -19.62 -11.75
CA GLN A 905 -8.64 -19.05 -10.43
C GLN A 905 -9.61 -19.60 -9.38
N VAL A 906 -9.06 -20.06 -8.26
CA VAL A 906 -9.86 -20.40 -7.07
C VAL A 906 -10.31 -19.10 -6.42
N ILE A 907 -11.62 -18.95 -6.21
CA ILE A 907 -12.21 -17.88 -5.41
C ILE A 907 -12.51 -18.43 -4.03
N THR A 908 -12.03 -17.73 -3.00
CA THR A 908 -12.41 -17.96 -1.61
C THR A 908 -13.43 -16.91 -1.21
N LEU A 909 -14.58 -17.37 -0.72
CA LEU A 909 -15.56 -16.53 -0.03
C LEU A 909 -15.45 -16.78 1.47
N THR A 910 -15.31 -15.71 2.24
CA THR A 910 -15.20 -15.75 3.70
C THR A 910 -16.42 -15.09 4.30
N ALA A 911 -17.21 -15.85 5.06
CA ALA A 911 -18.24 -15.32 5.93
C ALA A 911 -17.63 -14.93 7.28
N THR A 912 -17.96 -13.73 7.76
CA THR A 912 -17.58 -13.20 9.08
C THR A 912 -18.81 -12.69 9.79
N ASP A 913 -19.12 -13.22 10.97
CA ASP A 913 -20.25 -12.77 11.81
C ASP A 913 -19.98 -11.43 12.51
N GLY A 914 -20.91 -11.00 13.38
CA GLY A 914 -20.80 -9.76 14.15
C GLY A 914 -19.83 -9.80 15.35
N ALA A 915 -19.40 -10.99 15.78
CA ALA A 915 -18.42 -11.21 16.86
C ALA A 915 -16.99 -11.42 16.32
N GLY A 916 -16.86 -11.74 15.03
CA GLY A 916 -15.60 -11.96 14.33
C GLY A 916 -15.24 -13.44 14.10
N ASN A 917 -16.12 -14.41 14.33
CA ASN A 917 -15.84 -15.78 13.90
C ASN A 917 -15.97 -15.87 12.37
N THR A 918 -15.13 -16.71 11.77
CA THR A 918 -15.00 -16.81 10.31
C THR A 918 -15.15 -18.24 9.82
N GLU A 919 -15.82 -18.41 8.69
CA GLU A 919 -15.78 -19.66 7.92
C GLU A 919 -15.67 -19.40 6.42
N THR A 920 -15.05 -20.33 5.71
CA THR A 920 -14.72 -20.15 4.29
C THR A 920 -15.30 -21.26 3.41
N CYS A 921 -15.61 -20.90 2.17
CA CYS A 921 -15.84 -21.86 1.10
C CYS A 921 -15.11 -21.41 -0.18
N THR A 922 -14.91 -22.35 -1.10
CA THR A 922 -14.20 -22.09 -2.37
C THR A 922 -14.96 -22.65 -3.55
N PHE A 923 -14.78 -22.01 -4.70
CA PHE A 923 -15.21 -22.47 -6.03
C PHE A 923 -14.22 -21.95 -7.09
N ASN A 924 -14.24 -22.51 -8.29
CA ASN A 924 -13.37 -22.06 -9.39
C ASN A 924 -14.10 -21.08 -10.30
N VAL A 925 -13.44 -19.97 -10.67
CA VAL A 925 -13.78 -19.22 -11.89
C VAL A 925 -12.85 -19.72 -13.00
N ILE A 926 -13.45 -20.28 -14.03
CA ILE A 926 -12.77 -20.95 -15.14
C ILE A 926 -13.00 -20.11 -16.40
N PRO A 927 -12.12 -19.15 -16.73
CA PRO A 927 -12.19 -18.47 -18.00
C PRO A 927 -11.70 -19.41 -19.11
N SER A 928 -12.46 -19.45 -20.20
CA SER A 928 -12.16 -20.21 -21.41
C SER A 928 -12.59 -19.41 -22.61
N ASP A 929 -11.75 -19.27 -23.62
CA ASP A 929 -12.13 -18.63 -24.86
C ASP A 929 -12.93 -19.61 -25.74
N ASP A 930 -14.19 -19.27 -25.97
CA ASP A 930 -15.18 -20.00 -26.79
C ASP A 930 -15.52 -19.27 -28.10
N THR A 931 -14.83 -18.15 -28.37
CA THR A 931 -14.96 -17.43 -29.64
C THR A 931 -14.18 -18.17 -30.73
N LYS A 932 -14.59 -18.01 -32.00
CA LYS A 932 -13.96 -18.69 -33.12
C LYS A 932 -13.04 -17.73 -33.89
N PRO A 933 -11.87 -18.20 -34.35
CA PRO A 933 -10.95 -17.37 -35.12
C PRO A 933 -11.60 -16.95 -36.43
N THR A 934 -11.40 -15.68 -36.80
CA THR A 934 -11.88 -15.13 -38.07
C THR A 934 -10.79 -15.31 -39.13
N ILE A 935 -11.12 -15.99 -40.23
CA ILE A 935 -10.24 -16.15 -41.40
C ILE A 935 -10.77 -15.36 -42.59
N THR A 936 -9.89 -14.65 -43.28
CA THR A 936 -10.15 -14.01 -44.58
C THR A 936 -9.51 -14.83 -45.68
N CYS A 937 -10.32 -15.32 -46.60
CA CYS A 937 -9.85 -16.07 -47.76
C CYS A 937 -9.22 -15.17 -48.84
N PRO A 938 -8.24 -15.69 -49.60
CA PRO A 938 -7.92 -15.17 -50.93
C PRO A 938 -9.15 -15.23 -51.85
N ALA A 939 -9.13 -14.45 -52.94
CA ALA A 939 -10.10 -14.59 -54.01
C ALA A 939 -9.81 -15.84 -54.86
N ASP A 940 -10.81 -16.29 -55.63
CA ASP A 940 -10.61 -17.31 -56.65
C ASP A 940 -9.61 -16.82 -57.73
N VAL A 941 -8.76 -17.71 -58.23
CA VAL A 941 -7.69 -17.39 -59.19
C VAL A 941 -7.88 -18.21 -60.47
N GLU A 942 -7.89 -17.53 -61.61
CA GLU A 942 -7.93 -18.13 -62.94
C GLU A 942 -6.61 -17.87 -63.69
N SER A 943 -6.01 -18.89 -64.31
CA SER A 943 -4.72 -18.75 -65.02
C SER A 943 -4.51 -19.80 -66.10
N CYS A 944 -3.66 -19.49 -67.08
CA CYS A 944 -3.17 -20.41 -68.11
C CYS A 944 -1.83 -21.07 -67.70
N GLU A 945 -1.11 -20.45 -66.77
CA GLU A 945 0.22 -20.87 -66.32
C GLU A 945 0.19 -22.23 -65.61
N GLU A 946 1.31 -22.95 -65.66
CA GLU A 946 1.46 -24.22 -64.92
C GLU A 946 1.69 -23.99 -63.42
N VAL A 947 2.48 -22.97 -63.07
CA VAL A 947 2.78 -22.61 -61.68
C VAL A 947 1.95 -21.39 -61.30
N ILE A 948 1.15 -21.50 -60.24
CA ILE A 948 0.20 -20.45 -59.84
C ILE A 948 0.50 -20.02 -58.40
N THR A 949 0.63 -18.70 -58.21
CA THR A 949 0.83 -18.06 -56.90
C THR A 949 -0.42 -17.29 -56.48
N PHE A 950 -0.83 -17.47 -55.24
CA PHE A 950 -1.86 -16.69 -54.53
C PHE A 950 -1.33 -16.24 -53.17
N ASP A 951 -1.97 -15.22 -52.59
CA ASP A 951 -1.69 -14.80 -51.21
C ASP A 951 -2.16 -15.88 -50.22
N GLU A 952 -1.43 -16.08 -49.11
CA GLU A 952 -1.88 -16.97 -48.04
C GLU A 952 -3.01 -16.31 -47.21
N PRO A 953 -4.01 -17.07 -46.73
CA PRO A 953 -5.12 -16.51 -45.94
C PRO A 953 -4.64 -15.86 -44.65
N THR A 954 -5.24 -14.72 -44.31
CA THR A 954 -5.00 -14.02 -43.05
C THR A 954 -6.05 -14.39 -42.01
N ALA A 955 -5.63 -14.53 -40.76
CA ALA A 955 -6.51 -14.88 -39.66
C ALA A 955 -6.27 -14.01 -38.43
N THR A 956 -7.34 -13.69 -37.71
CA THR A 956 -7.35 -12.90 -36.48
C THR A 956 -8.29 -13.51 -35.46
N ASP A 957 -7.96 -13.36 -34.18
CA ASP A 957 -8.66 -13.98 -33.07
C ASP A 957 -8.50 -13.11 -31.81
N ASN A 958 -9.46 -13.15 -30.88
CA ASN A 958 -9.40 -12.42 -29.61
C ASN A 958 -8.33 -12.98 -28.64
N CYS A 959 -7.97 -14.26 -28.78
CA CYS A 959 -7.10 -14.96 -27.85
C CYS A 959 -5.88 -15.67 -28.48
N GLN A 960 -5.42 -15.16 -29.63
CA GLN A 960 -4.30 -15.65 -30.46
C GLN A 960 -4.61 -16.88 -31.35
N VAL A 961 -4.40 -16.69 -32.66
CA VAL A 961 -4.32 -17.78 -33.65
C VAL A 961 -3.09 -18.65 -33.38
N LEU A 962 -3.29 -19.94 -33.15
CA LEU A 962 -2.23 -20.93 -32.93
C LEU A 962 -1.67 -21.47 -34.24
N SER A 963 -2.54 -21.72 -35.23
CA SER A 963 -2.13 -22.21 -36.54
C SER A 963 -3.10 -21.84 -37.66
N VAL A 964 -2.53 -21.65 -38.85
CA VAL A 964 -3.23 -21.58 -40.14
C VAL A 964 -2.63 -22.69 -41.00
N THR A 965 -3.45 -23.66 -41.42
CA THR A 965 -2.96 -24.88 -42.08
C THR A 965 -3.81 -25.20 -43.31
N GLN A 966 -3.18 -25.36 -44.47
CA GLN A 966 -3.85 -25.90 -45.66
C GLN A 966 -4.22 -27.38 -45.41
N THR A 967 -5.50 -27.71 -45.43
CA THR A 967 -6.02 -29.08 -45.22
C THR A 967 -6.32 -29.81 -46.53
N ALA A 968 -6.59 -29.08 -47.60
CA ALA A 968 -6.77 -29.62 -48.94
C ALA A 968 -6.29 -28.66 -50.04
N GLY A 969 -6.01 -29.21 -51.22
CA GLY A 969 -5.57 -28.46 -52.40
C GLY A 969 -4.07 -28.58 -52.68
N ILE A 970 -3.50 -27.53 -53.27
CA ILE A 970 -2.09 -27.43 -53.69
C ILE A 970 -1.55 -26.07 -53.20
N ALA A 971 -0.28 -26.02 -52.78
CA ALA A 971 0.33 -24.83 -52.18
C ALA A 971 0.62 -23.71 -53.21
N SER A 972 0.72 -22.46 -52.73
CA SER A 972 1.09 -21.31 -53.56
C SER A 972 2.49 -21.49 -54.16
N GLY A 973 2.61 -21.32 -55.48
CA GLY A 973 3.88 -21.46 -56.21
C GLY A 973 4.26 -22.90 -56.61
N GLU A 974 3.37 -23.87 -56.42
CA GLU A 974 3.49 -25.23 -56.98
C GLU A 974 2.77 -25.36 -58.34
N ALA A 975 2.94 -26.50 -59.01
CA ALA A 975 2.34 -26.77 -60.31
C ALA A 975 0.88 -27.28 -60.19
N PHE A 976 -0.05 -26.64 -60.91
CA PHE A 976 -1.48 -26.96 -60.87
C PHE A 976 -1.93 -27.85 -62.04
N PRO A 977 -2.81 -28.85 -61.82
CA PRO A 977 -3.45 -29.59 -62.89
C PRO A 977 -4.50 -28.73 -63.60
N VAL A 978 -4.71 -28.97 -64.90
CA VAL A 978 -5.79 -28.33 -65.67
C VAL A 978 -7.16 -28.71 -65.10
N GLY A 979 -8.01 -27.71 -64.88
CA GLY A 979 -9.29 -27.82 -64.17
C GLY A 979 -9.33 -26.96 -62.90
N VAL A 980 -10.35 -27.19 -62.07
CA VAL A 980 -10.56 -26.47 -60.80
C VAL A 980 -9.91 -27.26 -59.65
N THR A 981 -8.98 -26.62 -58.94
CA THR A 981 -8.43 -27.11 -57.67
C THR A 981 -9.03 -26.30 -56.52
N THR A 982 -9.78 -26.93 -55.61
CA THR A 982 -10.23 -26.28 -54.38
C THR A 982 -9.13 -26.36 -53.33
N ASN A 983 -8.75 -25.19 -52.80
CA ASN A 983 -7.90 -25.07 -51.63
C ASN A 983 -8.78 -24.92 -50.39
N GLU A 984 -8.46 -25.65 -49.33
CA GLU A 984 -9.11 -25.53 -48.01
C GLU A 984 -8.04 -25.23 -46.96
N TYR A 985 -8.34 -24.27 -46.09
CA TYR A 985 -7.51 -23.93 -44.94
C TYR A 985 -8.34 -24.04 -43.66
N LEU A 986 -7.72 -24.64 -42.64
CA LEU A 986 -8.20 -24.70 -41.26
C LEU A 986 -7.38 -23.73 -40.42
N VAL A 987 -8.07 -22.92 -39.63
CA VAL A 987 -7.48 -22.10 -38.57
C VAL A 987 -7.89 -22.67 -37.23
N THR A 988 -6.92 -22.76 -36.33
CA THR A 988 -7.12 -23.09 -34.92
C THR A 988 -6.53 -21.98 -34.06
N ASP A 989 -7.27 -21.52 -33.05
CA ASP A 989 -6.78 -20.62 -32.00
C ASP A 989 -5.97 -21.37 -30.92
N ALA A 990 -5.48 -20.65 -29.91
CA ALA A 990 -4.76 -21.22 -28.76
C ALA A 990 -5.64 -22.08 -27.82
N SER A 991 -6.96 -21.92 -27.89
CA SER A 991 -7.99 -22.57 -27.06
C SER A 991 -8.49 -23.90 -27.66
N GLY A 992 -8.36 -24.06 -28.98
CA GLY A 992 -8.81 -25.19 -29.77
C GLY A 992 -10.08 -24.94 -30.61
N ASN A 993 -10.64 -23.72 -30.64
CA ASN A 993 -11.76 -23.43 -31.55
C ASN A 993 -11.25 -23.28 -32.98
N THR A 994 -12.16 -23.51 -33.93
CA THR A 994 -11.79 -23.71 -35.34
C THR A 994 -12.75 -23.05 -36.31
N SER A 995 -12.18 -22.52 -37.39
CA SER A 995 -12.84 -21.96 -38.56
C SER A 995 -12.15 -22.42 -39.83
N THR A 996 -12.91 -22.60 -40.92
CA THR A 996 -12.37 -22.99 -42.23
C THR A 996 -12.63 -21.95 -43.30
N CYS A 997 -11.78 -21.98 -44.33
CA CYS A 997 -11.81 -21.14 -45.51
C CYS A 997 -11.62 -22.01 -46.74
N THR A 998 -12.34 -21.72 -47.82
CA THR A 998 -12.13 -22.34 -49.13
C THR A 998 -12.14 -21.31 -50.24
N PHE A 999 -11.25 -21.47 -51.21
CA PHE A 999 -11.24 -20.76 -52.49
C PHE A 999 -10.78 -21.72 -53.60
N THR A 1000 -10.90 -21.31 -54.85
CA THR A 1000 -10.56 -22.15 -56.01
C THR A 1000 -9.45 -21.55 -56.87
N VAL A 1001 -8.64 -22.43 -57.43
CA VAL A 1001 -7.63 -22.12 -58.44
C VAL A 1001 -8.00 -22.90 -59.70
N THR A 1002 -8.43 -22.19 -60.74
CA THR A 1002 -8.78 -22.75 -62.04
C THR A 1002 -7.60 -22.58 -62.99
N ARG A 1003 -6.93 -23.68 -63.33
CA ARG A 1003 -5.96 -23.69 -64.43
C ARG A 1003 -6.67 -24.08 -65.73
N HIS A 1004 -6.61 -23.21 -66.72
CA HIS A 1004 -7.14 -23.47 -68.06
C HIS A 1004 -6.19 -24.36 -68.89
N PRO A 1005 -6.69 -25.05 -69.93
CA PRO A 1005 -5.83 -25.71 -70.91
C PRO A 1005 -4.91 -24.70 -71.59
N VAL A 1006 -3.68 -25.13 -71.89
CA VAL A 1006 -2.78 -24.35 -72.75
C VAL A 1006 -3.25 -24.46 -74.21
N VAL A 1007 -3.15 -23.36 -74.96
CA VAL A 1007 -3.37 -23.37 -76.40
C VAL A 1007 -2.11 -23.89 -77.07
N GLU A 1008 -2.26 -24.94 -77.88
CA GLU A 1008 -1.21 -25.45 -78.77
C GLU A 1008 -1.54 -25.02 -80.20
N VAL A 1009 -0.55 -24.53 -80.94
CA VAL A 1009 -0.72 -24.04 -82.32
C VAL A 1009 0.47 -24.45 -83.21
N ASP A 1010 0.15 -24.83 -84.45
CA ASP A 1010 1.06 -25.29 -85.50
C ASP A 1010 0.57 -24.64 -86.80
N ALA A 1011 1.26 -23.58 -87.25
CA ALA A 1011 0.93 -22.79 -88.43
C ALA A 1011 1.11 -23.59 -89.74
N GLY A 1012 1.83 -24.71 -89.69
CA GLY A 1012 2.24 -25.54 -90.81
C GLY A 1012 3.66 -25.22 -91.29
N ALA A 1013 4.33 -26.23 -91.85
CA ALA A 1013 5.70 -26.07 -92.36
C ALA A 1013 5.78 -25.18 -93.61
N ASP A 1014 6.88 -24.42 -93.73
CA ASP A 1014 7.20 -23.53 -94.87
C ASP A 1014 6.91 -24.14 -96.25
N VAL A 1015 6.35 -23.33 -97.16
CA VAL A 1015 5.99 -23.74 -98.52
C VAL A 1015 6.54 -22.78 -99.57
N THR A 1016 7.02 -23.33 -100.69
CA THR A 1016 7.36 -22.53 -101.88
C THR A 1016 6.24 -22.60 -102.91
N ILE A 1017 5.77 -21.44 -103.38
CA ILE A 1017 4.85 -21.26 -104.50
C ILE A 1017 5.51 -20.47 -105.63
N ASN A 1018 4.97 -20.55 -106.85
CA ASN A 1018 5.34 -19.63 -107.92
C ASN A 1018 4.52 -18.33 -107.81
N ALA A 1019 5.06 -17.20 -108.27
CA ALA A 1019 4.34 -15.93 -108.27
C ALA A 1019 2.97 -16.04 -108.98
N GLY A 1020 1.91 -15.52 -108.34
CA GLY A 1020 0.54 -15.56 -108.84
C GLY A 1020 -0.25 -16.85 -108.55
N PHE A 1021 0.34 -17.80 -107.81
CA PHE A 1021 -0.38 -18.95 -107.25
C PHE A 1021 -0.81 -18.68 -105.79
N PHE A 1022 -1.67 -19.55 -105.26
CA PHE A 1022 -2.14 -19.49 -103.87
C PHE A 1022 -1.77 -20.75 -103.09
N HIS A 1023 -1.63 -20.62 -101.79
CA HIS A 1023 -1.52 -21.73 -100.84
C HIS A 1023 -2.64 -21.63 -99.80
N ARG A 1024 -3.32 -22.75 -99.49
CA ARG A 1024 -4.30 -22.76 -98.40
C ARG A 1024 -3.59 -23.14 -97.11
N LEU A 1025 -3.50 -22.20 -96.19
CA LEU A 1025 -2.98 -22.45 -94.84
C LEU A 1025 -3.94 -23.44 -94.16
N ALA A 1026 -3.38 -24.50 -93.60
CA ALA A 1026 -4.14 -25.56 -92.94
C ALA A 1026 -3.46 -25.90 -91.60
N PRO A 1027 -3.39 -24.91 -90.69
CA PRO A 1027 -2.75 -25.06 -89.39
C PRO A 1027 -3.54 -26.02 -88.50
N LYS A 1028 -2.99 -26.32 -87.34
CA LYS A 1028 -3.72 -26.89 -86.21
C LYS A 1028 -3.70 -25.90 -85.06
N ALA A 1029 -4.83 -25.76 -84.39
CA ALA A 1029 -4.93 -25.15 -83.08
C ALA A 1029 -5.86 -26.02 -82.22
N THR A 1030 -5.53 -26.20 -80.95
CA THR A 1030 -6.40 -26.90 -79.98
C THR A 1030 -6.70 -26.00 -78.78
N GLU A 1031 -7.88 -26.16 -78.19
CA GLU A 1031 -8.40 -25.33 -77.09
C GLU A 1031 -8.51 -23.82 -77.40
N ALA A 1032 -8.46 -23.44 -78.68
CA ALA A 1032 -8.63 -22.07 -79.18
C ALA A 1032 -9.92 -21.90 -80.01
N THR A 1033 -10.50 -20.70 -79.96
CA THR A 1033 -11.78 -20.33 -80.57
C THR A 1033 -11.71 -19.04 -81.40
N LEU A 1034 -10.75 -18.16 -81.10
CA LEU A 1034 -10.42 -16.95 -81.86
C LEU A 1034 -9.05 -17.12 -82.54
N PHE A 1035 -8.94 -16.61 -83.76
CA PHE A 1035 -7.73 -16.70 -84.59
C PHE A 1035 -7.43 -15.36 -85.24
N GLU A 1036 -6.16 -14.99 -85.35
CA GLU A 1036 -5.71 -13.80 -86.07
C GLU A 1036 -4.37 -14.07 -86.77
N TRP A 1037 -4.34 -13.88 -88.09
CA TRP A 1037 -3.15 -14.00 -88.93
C TRP A 1037 -2.55 -12.62 -89.26
N SER A 1038 -1.25 -12.48 -89.04
CA SER A 1038 -0.48 -11.26 -89.35
C SER A 1038 0.75 -11.58 -90.22
N PRO A 1039 1.05 -10.79 -91.27
CA PRO A 1039 0.27 -9.68 -91.80
C PRO A 1039 -0.97 -10.18 -92.56
N SER A 1040 -2.08 -9.45 -92.52
CA SER A 1040 -3.28 -9.78 -93.31
C SER A 1040 -3.11 -9.58 -94.82
N ALA A 1041 -2.00 -8.98 -95.26
CA ALA A 1041 -1.71 -8.69 -96.66
C ALA A 1041 -1.52 -9.96 -97.49
N GLY A 1042 -2.46 -10.22 -98.41
CA GLY A 1042 -2.46 -11.39 -99.28
C GLY A 1042 -3.24 -12.59 -98.73
N LEU A 1043 -3.87 -12.50 -97.55
CA LEU A 1043 -4.82 -13.51 -97.06
C LEU A 1043 -6.24 -13.21 -97.59
N ASP A 1044 -7.11 -14.23 -97.66
CA ASP A 1044 -8.53 -14.05 -98.01
C ASP A 1044 -9.40 -13.64 -96.80
N ASN A 1045 -9.12 -14.20 -95.63
CA ASN A 1045 -9.61 -13.72 -94.33
C ASN A 1045 -8.56 -13.99 -93.23
N PRO A 1046 -8.00 -12.96 -92.58
CA PRO A 1046 -7.01 -13.15 -91.51
C PRO A 1046 -7.60 -13.70 -90.20
N PHE A 1047 -8.92 -13.78 -90.04
CA PHE A 1047 -9.56 -14.26 -88.81
C PHE A 1047 -10.08 -15.71 -88.87
N ASP A 1048 -9.92 -16.38 -90.01
CA ASP A 1048 -10.25 -17.80 -90.15
C ASP A 1048 -9.01 -18.67 -89.89
N LEU A 1049 -9.17 -19.74 -89.08
CA LEU A 1049 -8.11 -20.74 -88.85
C LEU A 1049 -7.60 -21.35 -90.18
N ILE A 1050 -8.48 -21.54 -91.18
CA ILE A 1050 -8.13 -22.08 -92.50
C ILE A 1050 -8.35 -20.98 -93.55
N THR A 1051 -7.28 -20.25 -93.87
CA THR A 1051 -7.24 -19.12 -94.83
C THR A 1051 -6.45 -19.47 -96.10
N VAL A 1052 -6.60 -18.71 -97.18
CA VAL A 1052 -5.81 -18.81 -98.42
C VAL A 1052 -4.83 -17.64 -98.53
N ALA A 1053 -3.54 -17.96 -98.52
CA ALA A 1053 -2.44 -17.03 -98.75
C ALA A 1053 -2.09 -16.90 -100.25
N GLN A 1054 -2.04 -15.66 -100.74
CA GLN A 1054 -1.65 -15.25 -102.10
C GLN A 1054 -0.57 -14.14 -102.07
N PRO A 1055 0.55 -14.32 -101.34
CA PRO A 1055 1.59 -13.30 -101.26
C PRO A 1055 2.27 -13.07 -102.62
N THR A 1056 2.57 -11.81 -102.93
CA THR A 1056 3.23 -11.41 -104.21
C THR A 1056 4.75 -11.43 -104.15
N ARG A 1057 5.32 -11.58 -102.94
CA ARG A 1057 6.73 -11.70 -102.56
C ARG A 1057 6.82 -12.67 -101.38
N THR A 1058 7.99 -13.26 -101.09
CA THR A 1058 8.15 -14.14 -99.91
C THR A 1058 7.66 -13.45 -98.64
N THR A 1059 6.74 -14.08 -97.93
CA THR A 1059 6.03 -13.51 -96.76
C THR A 1059 5.93 -14.57 -95.66
N THR A 1060 6.27 -14.19 -94.43
CA THR A 1060 6.03 -14.98 -93.23
C THR A 1060 4.70 -14.52 -92.61
N TYR A 1061 3.86 -15.48 -92.23
CA TYR A 1061 2.58 -15.24 -91.58
C TYR A 1061 2.59 -15.86 -90.18
N THR A 1062 2.42 -15.04 -89.15
CA THR A 1062 2.21 -15.45 -87.76
C THR A 1062 0.72 -15.72 -87.56
N LEU A 1063 0.36 -16.90 -87.04
CA LEU A 1063 -0.97 -17.21 -86.51
C LEU A 1063 -0.96 -17.00 -85.00
N LEU A 1064 -1.81 -16.12 -84.48
CA LEU A 1064 -2.19 -16.06 -83.07
C LEU A 1064 -3.51 -16.82 -82.88
N ALA A 1065 -3.54 -17.76 -81.94
CA ALA A 1065 -4.73 -18.53 -81.57
C ALA A 1065 -5.03 -18.30 -80.08
N THR A 1066 -6.30 -18.03 -79.75
CA THR A 1066 -6.75 -17.64 -78.40
C THR A 1066 -8.00 -18.41 -77.98
N SER A 1067 -8.09 -18.83 -76.72
CA SER A 1067 -9.24 -19.52 -76.11
C SER A 1067 -10.34 -18.56 -75.66
N ASP A 1068 -11.54 -19.11 -75.39
CA ASP A 1068 -12.64 -18.39 -74.74
C ASP A 1068 -12.27 -17.87 -73.33
N THR A 1069 -11.20 -18.40 -72.73
CA THR A 1069 -10.66 -18.01 -71.41
C THR A 1069 -9.44 -17.08 -71.50
N GLY A 1070 -9.11 -16.58 -72.70
CA GLY A 1070 -8.02 -15.62 -72.91
C GLY A 1070 -6.61 -16.19 -72.94
N CYS A 1071 -6.43 -17.52 -72.88
CA CYS A 1071 -5.13 -18.15 -73.09
C CYS A 1071 -4.77 -18.09 -74.57
N SER A 1072 -3.53 -17.74 -74.92
CA SER A 1072 -3.13 -17.58 -76.32
C SER A 1072 -1.73 -18.12 -76.62
N ALA A 1073 -1.53 -18.67 -77.81
CA ALA A 1073 -0.24 -19.07 -78.35
C ALA A 1073 -0.10 -18.66 -79.83
N SER A 1074 1.13 -18.59 -80.33
CA SER A 1074 1.41 -18.21 -81.73
C SER A 1074 2.53 -19.01 -82.38
N ASP A 1075 2.38 -19.29 -83.67
CA ASP A 1075 3.39 -19.96 -84.53
C ASP A 1075 3.44 -19.32 -85.93
N GLU A 1076 4.49 -19.58 -86.71
CA GLU A 1076 4.76 -18.90 -88.00
C GLU A 1076 4.95 -19.85 -89.19
N ILE A 1077 4.42 -19.47 -90.36
CA ILE A 1077 4.67 -20.15 -91.63
C ILE A 1077 5.21 -19.19 -92.69
N THR A 1078 6.33 -19.54 -93.33
CA THR A 1078 6.91 -18.76 -94.44
C THR A 1078 6.49 -19.30 -95.79
N ILE A 1079 5.75 -18.47 -96.54
CA ILE A 1079 5.34 -18.73 -97.92
C ILE A 1079 6.37 -18.05 -98.84
N THR A 1080 7.28 -18.85 -99.40
CA THR A 1080 8.33 -18.42 -100.33
C THR A 1080 7.77 -18.28 -101.74
N VAL A 1081 8.03 -17.15 -102.41
CA VAL A 1081 7.51 -16.85 -103.75
C VAL A 1081 8.63 -16.89 -104.80
N ASN A 1082 8.54 -17.83 -105.73
CA ASN A 1082 9.50 -18.04 -106.82
C ASN A 1082 9.17 -17.15 -108.04
N GLU A 1083 10.07 -16.23 -108.39
CA GLU A 1083 9.87 -15.16 -109.39
C GLU A 1083 10.55 -15.42 -110.74
N LYS A 1084 10.40 -16.63 -111.30
CA LYS A 1084 11.05 -17.01 -112.56
C LYS A 1084 10.22 -16.61 -113.79
N ILE A 1085 10.79 -15.76 -114.64
CA ILE A 1085 10.25 -15.48 -116.00
C ILE A 1085 10.59 -16.60 -116.99
N GLU A 1086 9.74 -16.80 -118.01
CA GLU A 1086 10.01 -17.72 -119.13
C GLU A 1086 10.02 -16.98 -120.47
N VAL A 1087 11.16 -16.97 -121.15
CA VAL A 1087 11.36 -16.27 -122.43
C VAL A 1087 11.21 -17.25 -123.60
N ASN A 1088 10.28 -16.99 -124.51
CA ASN A 1088 10.23 -17.70 -125.79
C ASN A 1088 11.47 -17.32 -126.62
N ASN A 1089 12.13 -18.27 -127.28
CA ASN A 1089 13.36 -18.01 -128.05
C ASN A 1089 13.10 -18.02 -129.58
N PHE A 1090 11.84 -17.81 -129.98
CA PHE A 1090 11.33 -17.92 -131.33
C PHE A 1090 10.24 -16.87 -131.61
N ILE A 1091 10.16 -16.40 -132.85
CA ILE A 1091 9.11 -15.53 -133.38
C ILE A 1091 8.88 -15.86 -134.86
N SER A 1092 7.63 -15.85 -135.31
CA SER A 1092 7.20 -16.11 -136.69
C SER A 1092 6.12 -15.12 -137.14
N PRO A 1093 6.48 -13.88 -137.53
CA PRO A 1093 5.52 -12.86 -137.96
C PRO A 1093 4.93 -13.20 -139.33
N ASN A 1094 3.82 -13.92 -139.34
CA ASN A 1094 3.11 -14.40 -140.53
C ASN A 1094 1.61 -14.05 -140.55
N ALA A 1095 1.12 -13.42 -139.48
CA ALA A 1095 -0.27 -13.07 -139.18
C ALA A 1095 -1.23 -14.27 -139.04
N ASP A 1096 -0.75 -15.45 -138.61
CA ASP A 1096 -1.59 -16.61 -138.27
C ASP A 1096 -2.13 -16.59 -136.81
N GLY A 1097 -1.65 -15.65 -136.00
CA GLY A 1097 -2.04 -15.46 -134.60
C GLY A 1097 -1.14 -16.17 -133.59
N LYS A 1098 0.03 -16.73 -133.98
CA LYS A 1098 0.90 -17.52 -133.09
C LYS A 1098 2.38 -17.17 -133.25
N ASN A 1099 2.95 -16.65 -132.16
CA ASN A 1099 4.33 -16.13 -132.14
C ASN A 1099 4.55 -14.99 -133.17
N ASP A 1100 3.50 -14.27 -133.57
CA ASP A 1100 3.63 -13.06 -134.39
C ASP A 1100 4.42 -11.96 -133.65
N PHE A 1101 4.34 -11.95 -132.32
CA PHE A 1101 5.13 -11.14 -131.42
C PHE A 1101 6.02 -12.02 -130.53
N TRP A 1102 7.13 -11.48 -130.05
CA TRP A 1102 8.04 -12.17 -129.13
C TRP A 1102 7.48 -12.22 -127.70
N GLU A 1103 6.99 -13.38 -127.29
CA GLU A 1103 6.35 -13.59 -125.98
C GLU A 1103 7.36 -13.89 -124.85
N ILE A 1104 7.27 -13.12 -123.76
CA ILE A 1104 7.84 -13.46 -122.45
C ILE A 1104 6.68 -13.70 -121.47
N LYS A 1105 6.69 -14.84 -120.79
CA LYS A 1105 5.69 -15.19 -119.77
C LYS A 1105 6.18 -14.74 -118.39
N GLY A 1106 5.28 -14.13 -117.63
CA GLY A 1106 5.65 -13.37 -116.43
C GLY A 1106 6.17 -11.96 -116.75
N ASN A 1107 5.73 -11.33 -117.85
CA ASN A 1107 6.23 -10.01 -118.26
C ASN A 1107 5.89 -8.89 -117.25
N TRP A 1108 4.85 -9.05 -116.42
CA TRP A 1108 4.56 -8.17 -115.28
C TRP A 1108 5.64 -8.19 -114.17
N LEU A 1109 6.63 -9.08 -114.25
CA LEU A 1109 7.84 -9.04 -113.42
C LEU A 1109 8.96 -8.18 -114.07
N LEU A 1110 8.66 -7.51 -115.19
CA LEU A 1110 9.61 -6.77 -116.03
C LEU A 1110 9.22 -5.29 -116.25
N ASP A 1111 8.20 -4.78 -115.56
CA ASP A 1111 7.71 -3.39 -115.68
C ASP A 1111 8.85 -2.37 -115.45
N ASP A 1112 9.69 -2.60 -114.43
CA ASP A 1112 10.88 -1.80 -114.12
C ASP A 1112 12.16 -2.26 -114.85
N CYS A 1113 12.07 -3.16 -115.83
CA CYS A 1113 13.22 -3.74 -116.52
C CYS A 1113 13.36 -3.21 -117.97
N THR A 1114 14.60 -2.86 -118.33
CA THR A 1114 14.97 -2.49 -119.70
C THR A 1114 15.21 -3.73 -120.54
N ILE A 1115 14.55 -3.82 -121.69
CA ILE A 1115 14.79 -4.83 -122.72
C ILE A 1115 15.41 -4.18 -123.95
N LYS A 1116 16.46 -4.82 -124.50
CA LYS A 1116 17.11 -4.43 -125.77
C LYS A 1116 17.28 -5.66 -126.65
N ILE A 1117 16.99 -5.52 -127.94
CA ILE A 1117 17.13 -6.57 -128.97
C ILE A 1117 18.12 -6.11 -130.03
N TYR A 1118 19.02 -6.99 -130.45
CA TYR A 1118 20.21 -6.68 -131.25
C TYR A 1118 20.34 -7.58 -132.49
N ASN A 1119 20.89 -7.03 -133.58
CA ASN A 1119 21.39 -7.83 -134.70
C ASN A 1119 22.72 -8.53 -134.36
N SER A 1120 23.19 -9.40 -135.27
CA SER A 1120 24.46 -10.13 -135.15
C SER A 1120 25.74 -9.27 -135.21
N ARG A 1121 25.61 -7.94 -135.34
CA ARG A 1121 26.70 -6.95 -135.26
C ARG A 1121 26.63 -6.09 -133.98
N GLY A 1122 25.65 -6.33 -133.10
CA GLY A 1122 25.46 -5.57 -131.86
C GLY A 1122 24.74 -4.23 -132.02
N THR A 1123 24.11 -3.95 -133.18
CA THR A 1123 23.21 -2.80 -133.31
C THR A 1123 21.88 -3.11 -132.62
N VAL A 1124 21.38 -2.20 -131.78
CA VAL A 1124 20.02 -2.27 -131.22
C VAL A 1124 19.01 -2.06 -132.35
N LEU A 1125 17.92 -2.84 -132.35
CA LEU A 1125 16.81 -2.80 -133.32
C LEU A 1125 15.47 -2.46 -132.64
N TYR A 1126 15.34 -2.84 -131.38
CA TYR A 1126 14.19 -2.56 -130.52
C TYR A 1126 14.68 -2.38 -129.09
N GLU A 1127 14.11 -1.40 -128.38
CA GLU A 1127 14.40 -1.10 -126.99
C GLU A 1127 13.11 -0.64 -126.28
N SER A 1128 12.88 -1.15 -125.07
CA SER A 1128 11.70 -0.82 -124.26
C SER A 1128 12.02 -0.91 -122.76
N SER A 1129 11.20 -0.25 -121.95
CA SER A 1129 11.21 -0.32 -120.49
C SER A 1129 9.79 -0.69 -120.06
N GLY A 1130 9.63 -1.84 -119.42
CA GLY A 1130 8.31 -2.48 -119.27
C GLY A 1130 7.84 -3.12 -120.57
N TYR A 1131 8.20 -4.39 -120.78
CA TYR A 1131 7.96 -5.08 -122.05
C TYR A 1131 6.59 -5.77 -122.13
N ASN A 1132 5.80 -5.40 -123.13
CA ASN A 1132 4.39 -5.80 -123.26
C ASN A 1132 4.15 -6.94 -124.29
N ASN A 1133 5.19 -7.73 -124.59
CA ASN A 1133 5.13 -8.81 -125.61
C ASN A 1133 4.71 -8.28 -127.00
N ASP A 1134 5.25 -7.12 -127.37
CA ASP A 1134 4.81 -6.29 -128.49
C ASP A 1134 5.84 -6.16 -129.63
N TRP A 1135 7.02 -6.79 -129.53
CA TRP A 1135 7.99 -6.80 -130.63
C TRP A 1135 7.58 -7.82 -131.72
N ASP A 1136 7.20 -7.31 -132.88
CA ASP A 1136 6.69 -8.04 -134.06
C ASP A 1136 7.78 -8.51 -135.03
N GLY A 1137 9.06 -8.40 -134.64
CA GLY A 1137 10.17 -8.70 -135.53
C GLY A 1137 10.46 -7.61 -136.58
N THR A 1138 10.01 -6.38 -136.39
CA THR A 1138 10.45 -5.22 -137.17
C THR A 1138 11.59 -4.44 -136.50
N ASP A 1139 12.22 -3.56 -137.29
CA ASP A 1139 13.09 -2.47 -136.84
C ASP A 1139 12.42 -1.18 -137.33
N HIS A 1140 11.86 -0.39 -136.40
CA HIS A 1140 11.06 0.81 -136.69
C HIS A 1140 9.94 0.62 -137.74
N GLY A 1141 9.32 -0.56 -137.79
CA GLY A 1141 8.28 -0.92 -138.75
C GLY A 1141 8.77 -1.56 -140.06
N GLU A 1142 10.08 -1.58 -140.32
CA GLU A 1142 10.66 -2.33 -141.45
C GLU A 1142 10.92 -3.79 -141.05
N SER A 1143 10.46 -4.74 -141.87
CA SER A 1143 10.36 -6.15 -141.47
C SER A 1143 11.70 -6.90 -141.61
N LEU A 1144 12.35 -7.20 -140.48
CA LEU A 1144 13.71 -7.73 -140.40
C LEU A 1144 13.91 -9.06 -141.16
N PRO A 1145 15.13 -9.36 -141.68
CA PRO A 1145 15.40 -10.62 -142.35
C PRO A 1145 15.36 -11.82 -141.39
N GLN A 1146 15.00 -12.99 -141.91
CA GLN A 1146 15.09 -14.27 -141.18
C GLN A 1146 16.51 -14.48 -140.63
N GLY A 1147 16.62 -14.82 -139.34
CA GLY A 1147 17.93 -14.94 -138.70
C GLY A 1147 17.89 -15.06 -137.18
N LEU A 1148 19.09 -15.00 -136.59
CA LEU A 1148 19.30 -14.96 -135.14
C LEU A 1148 19.51 -13.52 -134.67
N TYR A 1149 18.67 -13.13 -133.71
CA TYR A 1149 18.74 -11.88 -132.97
C TYR A 1149 19.13 -12.20 -131.53
N TYR A 1150 19.70 -11.23 -130.82
CA TYR A 1150 20.11 -11.38 -129.43
C TYR A 1150 19.30 -10.45 -128.55
N TYR A 1151 19.04 -10.83 -127.30
CA TYR A 1151 18.32 -9.97 -126.36
C TYR A 1151 19.08 -9.85 -125.04
N THR A 1152 18.88 -8.72 -124.35
CA THR A 1152 19.24 -8.53 -122.94
C THR A 1152 18.04 -7.97 -122.18
N ILE A 1153 17.78 -8.53 -121.01
CA ILE A 1153 16.81 -8.06 -120.01
C ILE A 1153 17.62 -7.61 -118.81
N SER A 1154 17.53 -6.34 -118.44
CA SER A 1154 18.24 -5.74 -117.31
C SER A 1154 17.25 -5.09 -116.36
N CYS A 1155 17.20 -5.57 -115.12
CA CYS A 1155 16.39 -5.01 -114.04
C CYS A 1155 17.31 -4.39 -112.99
N PRO A 1156 16.89 -3.40 -112.20
CA PRO A 1156 17.70 -2.82 -111.13
C PRO A 1156 18.27 -3.85 -110.15
N ASP A 1157 17.41 -4.77 -109.68
CA ASP A 1157 17.72 -5.70 -108.57
C ASP A 1157 17.86 -7.17 -109.01
N LYS A 1158 17.95 -7.46 -110.32
CA LYS A 1158 18.02 -8.84 -110.83
C LYS A 1158 19.15 -9.03 -111.85
N ASN A 1159 19.83 -10.18 -111.77
CA ASN A 1159 20.91 -10.55 -112.69
C ASN A 1159 20.47 -10.44 -114.16
N MET A 1160 21.22 -9.65 -114.94
CA MET A 1160 20.94 -9.41 -116.37
C MET A 1160 20.82 -10.73 -117.14
N GLN A 1161 19.62 -11.02 -117.64
CA GLN A 1161 19.38 -12.17 -118.51
C GLN A 1161 19.75 -11.81 -119.94
N LYS A 1162 20.28 -12.79 -120.68
CA LYS A 1162 20.64 -12.64 -122.09
C LYS A 1162 20.41 -13.94 -122.84
N GLY A 1163 19.96 -13.83 -124.08
CA GLY A 1163 19.64 -15.00 -124.91
C GLY A 1163 19.57 -14.65 -126.39
N LYS A 1164 18.87 -15.48 -127.16
CA LYS A 1164 18.75 -15.37 -128.61
C LYS A 1164 17.32 -15.65 -129.08
N ILE A 1165 16.82 -14.81 -129.97
CA ILE A 1165 15.51 -14.97 -130.62
C ILE A 1165 15.76 -15.45 -132.04
N THR A 1166 15.06 -16.51 -132.45
CA THR A 1166 15.09 -16.98 -133.84
C THR A 1166 13.87 -16.43 -134.56
N LEU A 1167 14.09 -15.49 -135.50
CA LEU A 1167 13.03 -14.94 -136.34
C LEU A 1167 12.94 -15.75 -137.63
N MET A 1168 11.76 -16.29 -137.91
CA MET A 1168 11.44 -17.00 -139.15
C MET A 1168 10.26 -16.35 -139.88
N LYS A 1169 10.16 -16.59 -141.19
CA LYS A 1169 9.08 -16.19 -142.09
C LYS A 1169 8.77 -17.37 -143.02
#